data_AF-A0AAU9V3H7-F1
#
_entry.id   AF-A0AAU9V3H7-F1
#
_cell.length_a   1.000
_cell.length_b   1.000
_cell.length_c   1.000
_cell.angle_alpha   90.00
_cell.angle_beta   90.00
_cell.angle_gamma   90.00
#
_symmetry.space_group_name_H-M   'P 1'
#
loop_
_entity.id
_entity.type
_entity.pdbx_description
1 polymer ?
#
loop_
_entity_poly.entity_id
_entity_poly.type
_entity_poly.pdbx_seq_one_letter_code
_entity_poly.pdbx_strand_id
1 'polypeptide(L)'
;MKLLNIISLSAFQILSCICLLGYLFGILNNYFSDKHNYCAMTYMFEYPQFVRISLEENKIFPHYGLFAYSEGRFTERARKMWFDGIPVLFLPGNSGSHMQARSLASVALRKSLSQEYEYHFDFFTISYNEELSGLYGGVLQSQTQFAAFCVTKILSLYKSNRYTKTVPTSVILIGHSMGGLIANRLLAYPSTINSTNIAITLAAPLEAPVINFDSVINDYYMLMNLEWDAYIKQNKDIEERKFLISIGSGPRDVLVPAGLTSSNNSHISALATAIPGVWVTPDHVSMVWCKQLVKVVNRFLFGIIDSSTKQVTENNLKIAAKARQYFQANHSMVLNPRIIRPNVTMLADSFWYEDNRRIYQISRPEIERTAHLMIRLVSFPQNRFVAVEAVNVEDKDWIFGCNAKNVYNTYRYCKEATSLSELSRWIAAATDFGKRKLATVHLHKLMEIAPDWTHVIVKISPTRKPIVLNVDINDHVSRQIDVKVPSEFSFGKQLIKAETEASSLYYELILSDFNVIHQAYLLYVEPTSNCQTEYHVSAELHVPWASNHESYHYFTHLKRTPMKLRLFKSNPNVTLGLETVEKVKITLLLDPKCTFTISISTSWYHRLAQLSRNYTPVLVPYVAAIVLLAARSNILSLKEHGTCITIHSALMSEGVKPYYALVFGRLGSMTLMSIPFLAFLLENATWRNLELQYFTRSLLVLPAYMTALGILNVAAAAILCVMVFSSQLAHRLLFRIVWRGSRGLAEKMAAGLQKVPMLMSAALVCAVPLSCGAASLAAGAAFYAFMLSKMYEEYLEDYVYRLMSKIASRICRIFRSKENKEISKISLNQKSESTKTNSLENTKTVDNKGHTDKRDIIGDDKSTEIDNDDSKALMPKNTEEEKVKCGTNEENNVDDDLNNINFHMMMFFLWMAVTIVNIPALLTWARNFKYTMVLKPDTSYHTGFVMSACSAIVWQMNGPRKNLRHYEAVASLLFTMAVFILALGPFSLSIVNYGVTFMFTIITIQQLYDIEDLVEVTSEEHSENPDDTKKENPANRKNLGTETENEAKNSESNTGPKNENITDSNENTTECDVCDENRIYNIFKNLREKFSFNDSLEN
;
A
#
# COMPACT_ATOMS: atom_id res chain seq x y z
N MET A 1 37.19 23.27 2.87
CA MET A 1 36.05 23.63 1.99
C MET A 1 35.45 22.43 1.25
N LYS A 2 36.14 21.75 0.31
CA LYS A 2 35.56 20.64 -0.51
C LYS A 2 34.76 19.57 0.27
N LEU A 3 35.19 19.19 1.48
CA LEU A 3 34.47 18.21 2.31
C LEU A 3 33.05 18.65 2.72
N LEU A 4 32.81 19.94 2.96
CA LEU A 4 31.47 20.44 3.28
C LEU A 4 30.51 20.33 2.08
N ASN A 5 30.99 20.49 0.84
CA ASN A 5 30.15 20.33 -0.35
C ASN A 5 29.73 18.88 -0.57
N ILE A 6 30.56 17.90 -0.17
CA ILE A 6 30.19 16.48 -0.18
C ILE A 6 29.10 16.21 0.88
N ILE A 7 29.17 16.87 2.04
CA ILE A 7 28.20 16.73 3.13
C ILE A 7 26.86 17.44 2.81
N SER A 8 26.88 18.62 2.20
CA SER A 8 25.65 19.32 1.81
C SER A 8 24.88 18.61 0.70
N LEU A 9 25.57 17.93 -0.22
CA LEU A 9 24.95 17.07 -1.23
C LEU A 9 24.38 15.77 -0.63
N SER A 10 24.91 15.28 0.49
CA SER A 10 24.49 14.01 1.11
C SER A 10 23.31 14.13 2.08
N ALA A 11 23.12 15.27 2.75
CA ALA A 11 22.08 15.45 3.77
C ALA A 11 20.66 15.09 3.28
N PHE A 12 20.35 15.41 2.03
CA PHE A 12 19.09 15.07 1.38
C PHE A 12 18.92 13.56 1.16
N GLN A 13 19.98 12.88 0.72
CA GLN A 13 19.97 11.42 0.50
C GLN A 13 19.90 10.66 1.83
N ILE A 14 20.61 11.13 2.86
CA ILE A 14 20.52 10.63 4.24
C ILE A 14 19.07 10.72 4.74
N LEU A 15 18.39 11.85 4.52
CA LEU A 15 16.98 12.01 4.88
C LEU A 15 16.06 11.03 4.11
N SER A 16 16.34 10.76 2.83
CA SER A 16 15.59 9.74 2.05
C SER A 16 15.72 8.34 2.65
N CYS A 17 16.93 7.97 3.08
CA CYS A 17 17.20 6.70 3.76
C CYS A 17 16.52 6.63 5.13
N ILE A 18 16.51 7.72 5.90
CA ILE A 18 15.80 7.80 7.19
C ILE A 18 14.28 7.64 7.00
N CYS A 19 13.70 8.28 5.98
CA CYS A 19 12.28 8.10 5.64
C CYS A 19 11.97 6.66 5.22
N LEU A 20 12.81 6.05 4.38
CA LEU A 20 12.68 4.63 4.01
C LEU A 20 12.75 3.70 5.22
N LEU A 21 13.72 3.88 6.12
CA LEU A 21 13.85 3.08 7.34
C LEU A 21 12.63 3.26 8.26
N GLY A 22 12.10 4.48 8.40
CA GLY A 22 10.86 4.76 9.12
C GLY A 22 9.63 4.07 8.49
N TYR A 23 9.54 4.06 7.16
CA TYR A 23 8.49 3.36 6.42
C TYR A 23 8.56 1.83 6.60
N LEU A 24 9.76 1.24 6.45
CA LEU A 24 9.99 -0.19 6.67
C LEU A 24 9.69 -0.60 8.12
N PHE A 25 10.07 0.23 9.11
CA PHE A 25 9.71 0.02 10.50
C PHE A 25 8.18 0.16 10.75
N GLY A 26 7.50 1.01 9.98
CA GLY A 26 6.04 1.10 9.95
C GLY A 26 5.38 -0.19 9.44
N ILE A 27 5.87 -0.79 8.36
CA ILE A 27 5.44 -2.10 7.87
C ILE A 27 5.68 -3.18 8.93
N LEU A 28 6.89 -3.21 9.51
CA LEU A 28 7.28 -4.15 10.55
C LEU A 28 6.32 -4.08 11.75
N ASN A 29 6.03 -2.86 12.22
CA ASN A 29 5.09 -2.64 13.32
C ASN A 29 3.64 -3.02 12.95
N ASN A 30 3.18 -2.78 11.70
CA ASN A 30 1.87 -3.28 11.25
C ASN A 30 1.73 -4.80 11.37
N TYR A 31 2.78 -5.55 11.02
CA TYR A 31 2.77 -7.02 11.08
C TYR A 31 2.91 -7.56 12.51
N PHE A 32 3.84 -7.02 13.30
CA PHE A 32 4.18 -7.57 14.61
C PHE A 32 3.36 -7.04 15.79
N SER A 33 2.84 -5.80 15.73
CA SER A 33 2.21 -5.17 16.90
C SER A 33 0.90 -5.83 17.29
N ASP A 34 0.11 -6.25 16.32
CA ASP A 34 -1.20 -6.90 16.52
C ASP A 34 -1.13 -8.39 16.13
N LYS A 35 -0.02 -9.07 16.47
CA LYS A 35 0.27 -10.47 16.09
C LYS A 35 -0.80 -11.48 16.52
N HIS A 36 -1.38 -11.31 17.72
CA HIS A 36 -2.32 -12.29 18.28
C HIS A 36 -3.71 -12.17 17.67
N ASN A 37 -4.17 -13.26 17.04
CA ASN A 37 -5.55 -13.39 16.57
C ASN A 37 -6.44 -13.89 17.71
N TYR A 38 -7.35 -13.03 18.20
CA TYR A 38 -8.32 -13.37 19.25
C TYR A 38 -9.64 -13.94 18.71
N CYS A 39 -9.79 -14.10 17.38
CA CYS A 39 -10.89 -14.87 16.83
C CYS A 39 -10.73 -16.35 17.18
N ALA A 40 -11.66 -16.90 17.94
CA ALA A 40 -11.71 -18.33 18.16
C ALA A 40 -12.07 -19.04 16.83
N MET A 41 -11.47 -20.18 16.57
CA MET A 41 -11.69 -20.93 15.33
C MET A 41 -13.10 -21.55 15.29
N THR A 42 -13.75 -21.52 14.13
CA THR A 42 -14.92 -22.35 13.83
C THR A 42 -14.49 -23.73 13.35
N TYR A 43 -15.22 -24.76 13.78
CA TYR A 43 -14.99 -26.14 13.40
C TYR A 43 -16.27 -26.69 12.77
N MET A 44 -16.14 -27.35 11.61
CA MET A 44 -17.20 -28.18 11.05
C MET A 44 -17.32 -29.47 11.88
N PHE A 45 -18.52 -30.06 11.93
CA PHE A 45 -18.77 -31.27 12.72
C PHE A 45 -18.66 -32.54 11.87
N GLU A 46 -19.02 -32.46 10.59
CA GLU A 46 -18.79 -33.51 9.59
C GLU A 46 -17.95 -32.93 8.43
N TYR A 47 -17.48 -33.77 7.51
CA TYR A 47 -16.66 -33.30 6.40
C TYR A 47 -17.50 -32.45 5.41
N PRO A 48 -17.07 -31.22 5.06
CA PRO A 48 -17.82 -30.34 4.16
C PRO A 48 -17.81 -30.85 2.71
N GLN A 49 -18.97 -30.84 2.07
CA GLN A 49 -19.18 -31.32 0.69
C GLN A 49 -19.76 -30.20 -0.17
N PHE A 50 -19.10 -29.92 -1.30
CA PHE A 50 -19.50 -28.88 -2.25
C PHE A 50 -20.04 -29.54 -3.53
N VAL A 51 -21.36 -29.57 -3.69
CA VAL A 51 -22.04 -30.21 -4.83
C VAL A 51 -22.16 -29.20 -5.97
N ARG A 52 -21.46 -29.41 -7.09
CA ARG A 52 -21.54 -28.51 -8.26
C ARG A 52 -22.93 -28.54 -8.89
N ILE A 53 -23.47 -27.37 -9.21
CA ILE A 53 -24.74 -27.18 -9.89
C ILE A 53 -24.49 -26.86 -11.38
N SER A 54 -25.26 -27.49 -12.26
CA SER A 54 -25.20 -27.25 -13.71
C SER A 54 -25.95 -25.97 -14.09
N LEU A 55 -25.20 -25.00 -14.64
CA LEU A 55 -25.71 -23.80 -15.32
C LEU A 55 -25.45 -23.96 -16.83
N GLU A 56 -26.31 -23.37 -17.66
CA GLU A 56 -26.11 -23.36 -19.12
C GLU A 56 -25.08 -22.30 -19.52
N GLU A 57 -25.04 -21.23 -18.74
CA GLU A 57 -24.12 -20.10 -18.77
C GLU A 57 -22.67 -20.52 -18.48
N ASN A 58 -22.44 -21.73 -17.97
CA ASN A 58 -21.11 -22.36 -17.94
C ASN A 58 -20.50 -22.55 -19.35
N LYS A 59 -21.30 -22.47 -20.44
CA LYS A 59 -20.80 -22.39 -21.82
C LYS A 59 -20.08 -21.06 -22.10
N ILE A 60 -20.50 -19.98 -21.43
CA ILE A 60 -19.95 -18.61 -21.55
C ILE A 60 -18.85 -18.40 -20.50
N PHE A 61 -19.05 -18.94 -19.29
CA PHE A 61 -18.15 -18.81 -18.15
C PHE A 61 -17.60 -20.19 -17.69
N PRO A 62 -16.82 -20.92 -18.51
CA PRO A 62 -16.41 -22.30 -18.23
C PRO A 62 -15.46 -22.46 -17.03
N HIS A 63 -14.80 -21.36 -16.66
CA HIS A 63 -13.88 -21.23 -15.53
C HIS A 63 -14.61 -20.96 -14.19
N TYR A 64 -15.91 -20.64 -14.24
CA TYR A 64 -16.73 -20.42 -13.05
C TYR A 64 -17.59 -21.64 -12.70
N GLY A 65 -18.23 -21.58 -11.52
CA GLY A 65 -19.17 -22.62 -11.10
C GLY A 65 -19.93 -22.26 -9.84
N LEU A 66 -21.19 -22.69 -9.79
CA LEU A 66 -22.04 -22.65 -8.60
C LEU A 66 -21.98 -24.00 -7.86
N PHE A 67 -21.95 -23.96 -6.54
CA PHE A 67 -21.92 -25.14 -5.67
C PHE A 67 -22.90 -24.99 -4.51
N ALA A 68 -23.58 -26.07 -4.11
CA ALA A 68 -24.30 -26.15 -2.84
C ALA A 68 -23.40 -26.74 -1.76
N TYR A 69 -23.39 -26.13 -0.57
CA TYR A 69 -22.74 -26.64 0.63
C TYR A 69 -23.62 -27.69 1.31
N SER A 70 -22.98 -28.75 1.82
CA SER A 70 -23.64 -29.78 2.63
C SER A 70 -22.64 -30.46 3.57
N GLU A 71 -23.15 -31.12 4.61
CA GLU A 71 -22.37 -31.98 5.51
C GLU A 71 -23.09 -33.31 5.69
N GLY A 72 -22.33 -34.41 5.81
CA GLY A 72 -22.85 -35.72 6.20
C GLY A 72 -24.06 -36.20 5.39
N ARG A 73 -25.10 -36.65 6.09
CA ARG A 73 -26.35 -37.17 5.49
C ARG A 73 -27.09 -36.17 4.58
N PHE A 74 -26.85 -34.87 4.71
CA PHE A 74 -27.53 -33.86 3.90
C PHE A 74 -26.96 -33.76 2.47
N THR A 75 -25.74 -34.28 2.24
CA THR A 75 -25.10 -34.29 0.91
C THR A 75 -25.89 -35.08 -0.13
N GLU A 76 -26.62 -36.14 0.25
CA GLU A 76 -27.44 -36.88 -0.72
C GLU A 76 -28.64 -36.04 -1.22
N ARG A 77 -29.25 -35.23 -0.34
CA ARG A 77 -30.32 -34.29 -0.72
C ARG A 77 -29.80 -33.21 -1.68
N ALA A 78 -28.63 -32.64 -1.38
CA ALA A 78 -27.98 -31.66 -2.25
C ALA A 78 -27.62 -32.25 -3.62
N ARG A 79 -27.13 -33.50 -3.68
CA ARG A 79 -26.87 -34.22 -4.96
C ARG A 79 -28.14 -34.46 -5.78
N LYS A 80 -29.30 -34.65 -5.14
CA LYS A 80 -30.62 -34.74 -5.81
C LYS A 80 -31.24 -33.37 -6.12
N MET A 81 -30.56 -32.26 -5.79
CA MET A 81 -31.05 -30.88 -5.90
C MET A 81 -32.34 -30.61 -5.11
N TRP A 82 -32.58 -31.35 -4.02
CA TRP A 82 -33.78 -31.25 -3.19
C TRP A 82 -33.63 -30.23 -2.08
N PHE A 83 -33.72 -28.94 -2.43
CA PHE A 83 -33.63 -27.78 -1.53
C PHE A 83 -35.01 -27.31 -1.07
N ASP A 84 -35.19 -27.06 0.22
CA ASP A 84 -36.47 -26.63 0.83
C ASP A 84 -36.32 -25.63 2.00
N GLY A 85 -35.12 -25.07 2.23
CA GLY A 85 -34.85 -24.03 3.21
C GLY A 85 -34.89 -22.60 2.65
N ILE A 86 -34.19 -21.69 3.33
CA ILE A 86 -33.97 -20.30 2.88
C ILE A 86 -32.64 -20.24 2.09
N PRO A 87 -32.63 -19.77 0.82
CA PRO A 87 -31.42 -19.70 0.01
C PRO A 87 -30.48 -18.55 0.43
N VAL A 88 -29.20 -18.89 0.63
CA VAL A 88 -28.10 -17.95 0.88
C VAL A 88 -27.02 -18.14 -0.18
N LEU A 89 -26.57 -17.07 -0.82
CA LEU A 89 -25.49 -17.10 -1.82
C LEU A 89 -24.22 -16.44 -1.27
N PHE A 90 -23.16 -17.22 -1.12
CA PHE A 90 -21.84 -16.75 -0.72
C PHE A 90 -20.94 -16.42 -1.92
N LEU A 91 -20.41 -15.19 -1.92
CA LEU A 91 -19.57 -14.60 -2.96
C LEU A 91 -18.13 -14.44 -2.40
N PRO A 92 -17.13 -15.21 -2.89
CA PRO A 92 -15.77 -15.16 -2.37
C PRO A 92 -15.01 -13.91 -2.83
N GLY A 93 -13.89 -13.64 -2.17
CA GLY A 93 -13.03 -12.48 -2.41
C GLY A 93 -12.01 -12.64 -3.52
N ASN A 94 -11.13 -11.63 -3.64
CA ASN A 94 -9.91 -11.65 -4.45
C ASN A 94 -9.06 -12.89 -4.13
N SER A 95 -8.68 -13.69 -5.14
CA SER A 95 -8.00 -14.98 -4.97
C SER A 95 -8.74 -15.96 -4.03
N GLY A 96 -10.06 -15.81 -3.89
CA GLY A 96 -10.88 -16.56 -2.95
C GLY A 96 -11.57 -17.77 -3.58
N SER A 97 -11.49 -18.91 -2.90
CA SER A 97 -12.25 -20.11 -3.27
C SER A 97 -13.65 -20.13 -2.65
N HIS A 98 -14.56 -20.85 -3.29
CA HIS A 98 -15.91 -21.13 -2.80
C HIS A 98 -15.93 -21.75 -1.38
N MET A 99 -14.82 -22.35 -0.94
CA MET A 99 -14.72 -22.95 0.40
C MET A 99 -14.73 -21.93 1.55
N GLN A 100 -14.56 -20.63 1.27
CA GLN A 100 -14.69 -19.56 2.26
C GLN A 100 -16.05 -19.57 2.98
N ALA A 101 -17.11 -20.05 2.33
CA ALA A 101 -18.46 -20.16 2.90
C ALA A 101 -18.58 -21.14 4.09
N ARG A 102 -17.66 -22.12 4.22
CA ARG A 102 -17.82 -23.33 5.06
C ARG A 102 -18.18 -23.04 6.52
N SER A 103 -17.59 -22.01 7.12
CA SER A 103 -17.76 -21.69 8.53
C SER A 103 -19.11 -21.05 8.85
N LEU A 104 -19.60 -20.19 7.96
CA LEU A 104 -20.94 -19.61 8.05
C LEU A 104 -22.00 -20.70 7.85
N ALA A 105 -21.84 -21.51 6.80
CA ALA A 105 -22.77 -22.56 6.42
C ALA A 105 -22.87 -23.69 7.46
N SER A 106 -21.73 -24.17 7.99
CA SER A 106 -21.73 -25.20 9.04
C SER A 106 -22.39 -24.72 10.33
N VAL A 107 -22.11 -23.48 10.77
CA VAL A 107 -22.77 -22.92 11.96
C VAL A 107 -24.27 -22.71 11.74
N ALA A 108 -24.70 -22.36 10.53
CA ALA A 108 -26.12 -22.30 10.17
C ALA A 108 -26.78 -23.68 10.24
N LEU A 109 -26.19 -24.69 9.59
CA LEU A 109 -26.69 -26.06 9.58
C LEU A 109 -26.79 -26.63 11.00
N ARG A 110 -25.72 -26.55 11.80
CA ARG A 110 -25.74 -27.06 13.18
C ARG A 110 -26.70 -26.30 14.09
N LYS A 111 -27.01 -25.01 13.81
CA LYS A 111 -28.08 -24.30 14.51
C LYS A 111 -29.48 -24.74 14.07
N SER A 112 -29.70 -25.08 12.80
CA SER A 112 -30.99 -25.63 12.35
C SER A 112 -31.27 -27.05 12.84
N LEU A 113 -30.26 -27.76 13.35
CA LEU A 113 -30.38 -29.11 13.91
C LEU A 113 -30.65 -29.13 15.42
N SER A 114 -30.69 -27.97 16.10
CA SER A 114 -31.21 -27.89 17.46
C SER A 114 -32.74 -27.86 17.45
N GLN A 115 -33.38 -28.43 18.47
CA GLN A 115 -34.84 -28.56 18.61
C GLN A 115 -35.61 -27.22 18.63
N GLU A 116 -34.90 -26.08 18.62
CA GLU A 116 -35.44 -24.72 18.59
C GLU A 116 -36.02 -24.31 17.21
N TYR A 117 -35.72 -25.02 16.11
CA TYR A 117 -36.04 -24.57 14.75
C TYR A 117 -36.63 -25.65 13.85
N GLU A 118 -37.70 -25.30 13.14
CA GLU A 118 -38.29 -26.12 12.06
C GLU A 118 -37.92 -25.60 10.65
N TYR A 119 -36.80 -24.88 10.53
CA TYR A 119 -36.32 -24.25 9.29
C TYR A 119 -34.79 -24.18 9.26
N HIS A 120 -34.21 -24.11 8.06
CA HIS A 120 -32.77 -24.16 7.82
C HIS A 120 -32.37 -23.29 6.62
N PHE A 121 -31.07 -23.04 6.47
CA PHE A 121 -30.51 -22.24 5.38
C PHE A 121 -29.77 -23.12 4.39
N ASP A 122 -30.14 -23.04 3.12
CA ASP A 122 -29.46 -23.69 2.00
C ASP A 122 -28.34 -22.76 1.51
N PHE A 123 -27.10 -23.11 1.83
CA PHE A 123 -25.93 -22.30 1.45
C PHE A 123 -25.41 -22.70 0.07
N PHE A 124 -25.52 -21.79 -0.88
CA PHE A 124 -24.89 -21.82 -2.19
C PHE A 124 -23.62 -20.96 -2.18
N THR A 125 -22.66 -21.27 -3.05
CA THR A 125 -21.41 -20.52 -3.17
C THR A 125 -20.84 -20.58 -4.58
N ILE A 126 -20.25 -19.48 -5.04
CA ILE A 126 -19.64 -19.36 -6.36
C ILE A 126 -18.13 -19.55 -6.28
N SER A 127 -17.53 -20.14 -7.31
CA SER A 127 -16.08 -20.26 -7.51
C SER A 127 -15.64 -19.45 -8.73
N TYR A 128 -14.94 -18.32 -8.53
CA TYR A 128 -14.48 -17.42 -9.59
C TYR A 128 -13.07 -17.74 -10.11
N ASN A 129 -12.74 -19.02 -10.34
CA ASN A 129 -11.38 -19.49 -10.69
C ASN A 129 -10.23 -19.01 -9.75
N GLU A 130 -10.53 -18.39 -8.60
CA GLU A 130 -9.60 -17.62 -7.74
C GLU A 130 -8.89 -16.47 -8.48
N GLU A 131 -9.62 -15.73 -9.32
CA GLU A 131 -9.12 -14.53 -10.02
C GLU A 131 -8.74 -13.38 -9.09
N LEU A 132 -7.85 -12.51 -9.58
CA LEU A 132 -7.28 -11.37 -8.83
C LEU A 132 -8.16 -10.11 -8.90
N SER A 133 -9.46 -10.25 -8.65
CA SER A 133 -10.46 -9.19 -8.77
C SER A 133 -10.25 -7.96 -7.86
N GLY A 134 -9.35 -8.03 -6.88
CA GLY A 134 -8.95 -6.90 -6.03
C GLY A 134 -7.72 -6.14 -6.52
N LEU A 135 -7.05 -6.64 -7.57
CA LEU A 135 -5.87 -6.01 -8.20
C LEU A 135 -6.11 -5.66 -9.69
N TYR A 136 -7.16 -6.21 -10.30
CA TYR A 136 -7.44 -6.08 -11.72
C TYR A 136 -8.96 -6.04 -11.98
N GLY A 137 -9.43 -5.00 -12.67
CA GLY A 137 -10.85 -4.69 -12.81
C GLY A 137 -11.61 -5.52 -13.85
N GLY A 138 -10.92 -6.00 -14.90
CA GLY A 138 -11.55 -6.62 -16.07
C GLY A 138 -12.41 -7.86 -15.78
N VAL A 139 -12.20 -8.54 -14.65
CA VAL A 139 -13.01 -9.71 -14.24
C VAL A 139 -14.30 -9.33 -13.52
N LEU A 140 -14.39 -8.15 -12.89
CA LEU A 140 -15.49 -7.80 -11.97
C LEU A 140 -16.87 -7.81 -12.66
N GLN A 141 -16.94 -7.36 -13.92
CA GLN A 141 -18.18 -7.37 -14.69
C GLN A 141 -18.66 -8.81 -14.98
N SER A 142 -17.74 -9.69 -15.37
CA SER A 142 -18.00 -11.12 -15.63
C SER A 142 -18.44 -11.86 -14.37
N GLN A 143 -17.77 -11.59 -13.24
CA GLN A 143 -18.12 -12.17 -11.94
C GLN A 143 -19.54 -11.75 -11.50
N THR A 144 -19.90 -10.47 -11.65
CA THR A 144 -21.25 -9.96 -11.35
C THR A 144 -22.32 -10.56 -12.27
N GLN A 145 -22.07 -10.67 -13.58
CA GLN A 145 -22.99 -11.31 -14.51
C GLN A 145 -23.23 -12.78 -14.16
N PHE A 146 -22.16 -13.56 -13.91
CA PHE A 146 -22.28 -14.95 -13.49
C PHE A 146 -23.04 -15.10 -12.17
N ALA A 147 -22.85 -14.19 -11.21
CA ALA A 147 -23.61 -14.19 -9.96
C ALA A 147 -25.10 -13.90 -10.16
N ALA A 148 -25.48 -13.02 -11.08
CA ALA A 148 -26.88 -12.76 -11.43
C ALA A 148 -27.57 -13.99 -12.05
N PHE A 149 -26.87 -14.71 -12.94
CA PHE A 149 -27.34 -16.01 -13.44
C PHE A 149 -27.45 -17.04 -12.32
N CYS A 150 -26.52 -17.07 -11.37
CA CYS A 150 -26.59 -17.95 -10.19
C CYS A 150 -27.81 -17.67 -9.30
N VAL A 151 -28.15 -16.41 -9.01
CA VAL A 151 -29.36 -16.05 -8.25
C VAL A 151 -30.62 -16.57 -8.96
N THR A 152 -30.71 -16.33 -10.28
CA THR A 152 -31.81 -16.82 -11.12
C THR A 152 -31.90 -18.35 -11.10
N LYS A 153 -30.75 -19.04 -11.20
CA LYS A 153 -30.68 -20.51 -11.15
C LYS A 153 -31.12 -21.05 -9.80
N ILE A 154 -30.66 -20.48 -8.68
CA ILE A 154 -31.02 -20.90 -7.32
C ILE A 154 -32.54 -20.90 -7.15
N LEU A 155 -33.22 -19.80 -7.50
CA LEU A 155 -34.67 -19.68 -7.38
C LEU A 155 -35.44 -20.67 -8.29
N SER A 156 -34.86 -21.10 -9.42
CA SER A 156 -35.45 -22.14 -10.28
C SER A 156 -35.48 -23.54 -9.63
N LEU A 157 -34.55 -23.85 -8.72
CA LEU A 157 -34.47 -25.15 -8.05
C LEU A 157 -35.63 -25.34 -7.07
N TYR A 158 -36.01 -24.29 -6.33
CA TYR A 158 -37.17 -24.33 -5.44
C TYR A 158 -38.50 -24.40 -6.19
N LYS A 159 -38.63 -23.69 -7.31
CA LYS A 159 -39.84 -23.73 -8.17
C LYS A 159 -40.09 -25.11 -8.80
N SER A 160 -39.03 -25.89 -9.02
CA SER A 160 -39.11 -27.23 -9.61
C SER A 160 -39.20 -28.36 -8.58
N ASN A 161 -38.89 -28.08 -7.30
CA ASN A 161 -38.96 -29.07 -6.23
C ASN A 161 -40.37 -29.16 -5.61
N ARG A 162 -41.02 -30.33 -5.77
CA ARG A 162 -42.35 -30.61 -5.20
C ARG A 162 -42.40 -30.67 -3.66
N TYR A 163 -41.25 -30.74 -2.99
CA TYR A 163 -41.18 -30.78 -1.52
C TYR A 163 -41.05 -29.39 -0.86
N THR A 164 -40.86 -28.32 -1.64
CA THR A 164 -40.76 -26.95 -1.13
C THR A 164 -42.11 -26.46 -0.62
N LYS A 165 -42.24 -26.24 0.71
CA LYS A 165 -43.50 -25.78 1.34
C LYS A 165 -43.86 -24.34 0.96
N THR A 166 -42.86 -23.47 0.87
CA THR A 166 -42.99 -22.05 0.55
C THR A 166 -41.84 -21.68 -0.38
N VAL A 167 -42.15 -21.29 -1.61
CA VAL A 167 -41.12 -20.97 -2.61
C VAL A 167 -40.48 -19.62 -2.25
N PRO A 168 -39.15 -19.55 -2.03
CA PRO A 168 -38.47 -18.30 -1.77
C PRO A 168 -38.56 -17.37 -2.98
N THR A 169 -38.84 -16.09 -2.72
CA THR A 169 -38.90 -15.02 -3.73
C THR A 169 -37.56 -14.31 -3.91
N SER A 170 -36.65 -14.42 -2.93
CA SER A 170 -35.36 -13.74 -2.92
C SER A 170 -34.26 -14.60 -2.29
N VAL A 171 -33.00 -14.24 -2.58
CA VAL A 171 -31.78 -14.87 -2.06
C VAL A 171 -31.04 -13.88 -1.15
N ILE A 172 -30.56 -14.36 0.00
CA ILE A 172 -29.70 -13.57 0.90
C ILE A 172 -28.27 -13.61 0.36
N LEU A 173 -27.64 -12.46 0.15
CA LEU A 173 -26.25 -12.38 -0.30
C LEU A 173 -25.29 -12.26 0.90
N ILE A 174 -24.18 -13.00 0.87
CA ILE A 174 -23.05 -12.78 1.78
C ILE A 174 -21.78 -12.70 0.95
N GLY A 175 -21.07 -11.58 1.00
CA GLY A 175 -19.89 -11.35 0.18
C GLY A 175 -18.66 -10.98 0.99
N HIS A 176 -17.53 -11.64 0.72
CA HIS A 176 -16.26 -11.37 1.37
C HIS A 176 -15.32 -10.59 0.43
N SER A 177 -14.66 -9.55 0.94
CA SER A 177 -13.72 -8.71 0.16
C SER A 177 -14.41 -8.20 -1.12
N MET A 178 -13.79 -8.34 -2.30
CA MET A 178 -14.42 -7.98 -3.59
C MET A 178 -15.75 -8.71 -3.87
N GLY A 179 -15.97 -9.91 -3.33
CA GLY A 179 -17.27 -10.58 -3.38
C GLY A 179 -18.38 -9.81 -2.67
N GLY A 180 -18.03 -8.99 -1.67
CA GLY A 180 -18.94 -8.04 -1.03
C GLY A 180 -19.25 -6.80 -1.87
N LEU A 181 -18.29 -6.33 -2.67
CA LEU A 181 -18.55 -5.27 -3.66
C LEU A 181 -19.50 -5.78 -4.77
N ILE A 182 -19.34 -7.03 -5.20
CA ILE A 182 -20.29 -7.71 -6.09
C ILE A 182 -21.67 -7.86 -5.42
N ALA A 183 -21.72 -8.30 -4.15
CA ALA A 183 -22.97 -8.40 -3.39
C ALA A 183 -23.72 -7.05 -3.28
N ASN A 184 -22.98 -5.95 -3.06
CA ASN A 184 -23.52 -4.60 -3.02
C ASN A 184 -24.12 -4.20 -4.38
N ARG A 185 -23.42 -4.48 -5.49
CA ARG A 185 -23.92 -4.17 -6.84
C ARG A 185 -25.18 -4.99 -7.17
N LEU A 186 -25.21 -6.28 -6.83
CA LEU A 186 -26.36 -7.16 -7.10
C LEU A 186 -27.68 -6.70 -6.46
N LEU A 187 -27.66 -5.92 -5.37
CA LEU A 187 -28.87 -5.32 -4.80
C LEU A 187 -29.56 -4.30 -5.73
N ALA A 188 -28.79 -3.63 -6.59
CA ALA A 188 -29.26 -2.62 -7.56
C ALA A 188 -29.24 -3.12 -9.02
N TYR A 189 -28.56 -4.24 -9.30
CA TYR A 189 -28.37 -4.74 -10.66
C TYR A 189 -29.70 -5.18 -11.32
N PRO A 190 -30.00 -4.77 -12.58
CA PRO A 190 -31.36 -4.84 -13.14
C PRO A 190 -32.03 -6.23 -13.16
N SER A 191 -31.26 -7.31 -13.34
CA SER A 191 -31.82 -8.68 -13.37
C SER A 191 -32.04 -9.28 -11.98
N THR A 192 -31.33 -8.79 -10.95
CA THR A 192 -31.45 -9.31 -9.58
C THR A 192 -32.22 -8.41 -8.64
N ILE A 193 -32.49 -7.14 -8.98
CA ILE A 193 -33.13 -6.14 -8.12
C ILE A 193 -34.42 -6.60 -7.42
N ASN A 194 -35.28 -7.43 -8.04
CA ASN A 194 -36.49 -7.94 -7.40
C ASN A 194 -36.29 -9.26 -6.61
N SER A 195 -35.09 -9.82 -6.65
CA SER A 195 -34.70 -11.14 -6.09
C SER A 195 -33.59 -11.09 -5.04
N THR A 196 -33.01 -9.92 -4.78
CA THR A 196 -31.95 -9.73 -3.77
C THR A 196 -32.24 -8.51 -2.93
N ASN A 197 -32.65 -8.74 -1.68
CA ASN A 197 -33.06 -7.69 -0.74
C ASN A 197 -32.11 -7.50 0.44
N ILE A 198 -31.32 -8.53 0.81
CA ILE A 198 -30.40 -8.47 1.95
C ILE A 198 -28.99 -8.86 1.47
N ALA A 199 -27.99 -8.03 1.78
CA ALA A 199 -26.58 -8.33 1.57
C ALA A 199 -25.78 -8.07 2.86
N ILE A 200 -24.93 -9.02 3.24
CA ILE A 200 -23.96 -8.87 4.34
C ILE A 200 -22.55 -8.88 3.73
N THR A 201 -21.81 -7.78 3.88
CA THR A 201 -20.47 -7.64 3.30
C THR A 201 -19.40 -7.73 4.40
N LEU A 202 -18.37 -8.55 4.18
CA LEU A 202 -17.31 -8.85 5.15
C LEU A 202 -15.98 -8.31 4.61
N ALA A 203 -15.43 -7.26 5.23
CA ALA A 203 -14.19 -6.57 4.84
C ALA A 203 -14.14 -6.20 3.33
N ALA A 204 -15.28 -5.80 2.78
CA ALA A 204 -15.38 -5.31 1.40
C ALA A 204 -14.99 -3.82 1.33
N PRO A 205 -14.12 -3.40 0.39
CA PRO A 205 -13.93 -1.98 0.12
C PRO A 205 -15.17 -1.47 -0.63
N LEU A 206 -16.04 -0.71 0.04
CA LEU A 206 -17.30 -0.22 -0.55
C LEU A 206 -17.27 1.29 -0.83
N GLU A 207 -16.39 2.05 -0.17
CA GLU A 207 -16.31 3.51 -0.32
C GLU A 207 -15.49 3.92 -1.54
N ALA A 208 -14.34 3.28 -1.73
CA ALA A 208 -13.40 3.47 -2.82
C ALA A 208 -12.48 2.22 -2.95
N PRO A 209 -11.87 1.96 -4.12
CA PRO A 209 -10.86 0.91 -4.25
C PRO A 209 -9.64 1.16 -3.36
N VAL A 210 -9.03 0.09 -2.83
CA VAL A 210 -7.81 0.18 -2.00
C VAL A 210 -6.62 0.67 -2.84
N ILE A 211 -6.50 0.19 -4.07
CA ILE A 211 -5.58 0.67 -5.10
C ILE A 211 -6.35 0.67 -6.43
N ASN A 212 -6.35 1.79 -7.13
CA ASN A 212 -6.99 1.93 -8.43
C ASN A 212 -5.96 1.63 -9.55
N PHE A 213 -5.75 0.34 -9.83
CA PHE A 213 -4.74 -0.15 -10.78
C PHE A 213 -5.06 0.17 -12.24
N ASP A 214 -6.32 0.07 -12.64
CA ASP A 214 -6.78 0.24 -14.01
C ASP A 214 -8.12 1.00 -14.07
N SER A 215 -8.47 1.52 -15.25
CA SER A 215 -9.73 2.24 -15.44
C SER A 215 -10.97 1.35 -15.27
N VAL A 216 -10.88 0.04 -15.47
CA VAL A 216 -12.05 -0.85 -15.36
C VAL A 216 -12.46 -1.04 -13.90
N ILE A 217 -11.51 -0.98 -12.94
CA ILE A 217 -11.83 -0.85 -11.51
C ILE A 217 -12.63 0.44 -11.29
N ASN A 218 -12.13 1.59 -11.77
CA ASN A 218 -12.80 2.87 -11.63
C ASN A 218 -14.24 2.84 -12.18
N ASP A 219 -14.38 2.40 -13.43
CA ASP A 219 -15.64 2.39 -14.17
C ASP A 219 -16.65 1.44 -13.52
N TYR A 220 -16.19 0.31 -12.94
CA TYR A 220 -17.04 -0.59 -12.17
C TYR A 220 -17.62 0.09 -10.91
N TYR A 221 -16.82 0.85 -10.17
CA TYR A 221 -17.32 1.60 -9.00
C TYR A 221 -18.25 2.74 -9.41
N MET A 222 -17.96 3.46 -10.50
CA MET A 222 -18.84 4.53 -11.00
C MET A 222 -20.18 3.95 -11.48
N LEU A 223 -20.16 2.88 -12.28
CA LEU A 223 -21.36 2.19 -12.76
C LEU A 223 -22.19 1.60 -11.61
N MET A 224 -21.55 1.00 -10.59
CA MET A 224 -22.26 0.53 -9.40
C MET A 224 -23.00 1.68 -8.68
N ASN A 225 -22.38 2.86 -8.56
CA ASN A 225 -23.05 4.01 -7.95
C ASN A 225 -24.21 4.51 -8.81
N LEU A 226 -24.03 4.62 -10.12
CA LEU A 226 -25.09 5.00 -11.07
C LEU A 226 -26.28 4.03 -11.03
N GLU A 227 -26.04 2.71 -10.92
CA GLU A 227 -27.11 1.70 -10.76
C GLU A 227 -27.89 1.90 -9.45
N TRP A 228 -27.20 2.19 -8.33
CA TRP A 228 -27.85 2.49 -7.04
C TRP A 228 -28.64 3.82 -7.08
N ASP A 229 -28.08 4.86 -7.67
CA ASP A 229 -28.69 6.18 -7.74
C ASP A 229 -29.89 6.20 -8.70
N ALA A 230 -29.84 5.43 -9.81
CA ALA A 230 -30.92 5.31 -10.78
C ALA A 230 -32.04 4.35 -10.34
N TYR A 231 -31.72 3.15 -9.86
CA TYR A 231 -32.72 2.10 -9.63
C TYR A 231 -33.19 1.96 -8.18
N ILE A 232 -32.43 2.46 -7.20
CA ILE A 232 -32.78 2.38 -5.78
C ILE A 232 -33.22 3.75 -5.23
N LYS A 233 -32.35 4.75 -5.23
CA LYS A 233 -32.61 6.04 -4.54
C LYS A 233 -33.73 6.89 -5.14
N GLN A 234 -34.04 6.70 -6.42
CA GLN A 234 -35.21 7.33 -7.05
C GLN A 234 -36.54 6.70 -6.61
N ASN A 235 -36.54 5.52 -5.99
CA ASN A 235 -37.74 4.79 -5.61
C ASN A 235 -37.68 4.30 -4.15
N LYS A 236 -38.26 5.10 -3.25
CA LYS A 236 -38.30 4.83 -1.80
C LYS A 236 -38.88 3.46 -1.44
N ASP A 237 -39.90 3.00 -2.18
CA ASP A 237 -40.51 1.69 -1.94
C ASP A 237 -39.53 0.55 -2.20
N ILE A 238 -38.52 0.75 -3.06
CA ILE A 238 -37.44 -0.21 -3.31
C ILE A 238 -36.31 0.00 -2.29
N GLU A 239 -35.93 1.25 -2.01
CA GLU A 239 -34.91 1.63 -1.04
C GLU A 239 -35.18 1.02 0.36
N GLU A 240 -36.40 1.17 0.88
CA GLU A 240 -36.81 0.62 2.18
C GLU A 240 -36.80 -0.92 2.25
N ARG A 241 -36.76 -1.61 1.10
CA ARG A 241 -36.66 -3.08 1.00
C ARG A 241 -35.20 -3.57 0.90
N LYS A 242 -34.22 -2.69 0.72
CA LYS A 242 -32.80 -3.07 0.63
C LYS A 242 -32.13 -3.01 2.00
N PHE A 243 -31.40 -4.05 2.37
CA PHE A 243 -30.64 -4.12 3.61
C PHE A 243 -29.20 -4.51 3.32
N LEU A 244 -28.34 -3.50 3.18
CA LEU A 244 -26.89 -3.65 3.14
C LEU A 244 -26.32 -3.52 4.55
N ILE A 245 -25.69 -4.59 5.04
CA ILE A 245 -25.00 -4.63 6.33
C ILE A 245 -23.50 -4.82 6.05
N SER A 246 -22.73 -3.74 6.14
CA SER A 246 -21.28 -3.81 5.99
C SER A 246 -20.58 -4.02 7.32
N ILE A 247 -19.79 -5.08 7.37
CA ILE A 247 -18.96 -5.44 8.50
C ILE A 247 -17.49 -5.30 8.10
N GLY A 248 -16.90 -4.17 8.50
CA GLY A 248 -15.48 -3.95 8.42
C GLY A 248 -14.70 -4.85 9.39
N SER A 249 -13.42 -5.04 9.09
CA SER A 249 -12.51 -5.75 9.98
C SER A 249 -11.98 -4.80 11.09
N GLY A 250 -10.77 -5.05 11.58
CA GLY A 250 -10.03 -4.12 12.43
C GLY A 250 -8.57 -3.99 11.97
N PRO A 251 -7.65 -3.48 12.82
CA PRO A 251 -6.26 -3.23 12.44
C PRO A 251 -5.42 -4.48 12.09
N ARG A 252 -5.94 -5.69 12.31
CA ARG A 252 -5.29 -6.93 11.83
C ARG A 252 -5.57 -7.22 10.35
N ASP A 253 -6.53 -6.53 9.74
CA ASP A 253 -6.65 -6.47 8.29
C ASP A 253 -5.65 -5.45 7.74
N VAL A 254 -4.67 -5.94 6.97
CA VAL A 254 -3.65 -5.14 6.27
C VAL A 254 -3.88 -5.12 4.76
N LEU A 255 -4.98 -5.70 4.27
CA LEU A 255 -5.36 -5.71 2.85
C LEU A 255 -6.46 -4.69 2.54
N VAL A 256 -7.42 -4.50 3.45
CA VAL A 256 -8.48 -3.48 3.32
C VAL A 256 -8.48 -2.57 4.55
N PRO A 257 -8.09 -1.29 4.42
CA PRO A 257 -8.24 -0.29 5.48
C PRO A 257 -9.70 -0.18 5.94
N ALA A 258 -9.91 -0.23 7.26
CA ALA A 258 -11.26 -0.30 7.85
C ALA A 258 -12.18 0.86 7.41
N GLY A 259 -11.65 2.08 7.28
CA GLY A 259 -12.40 3.26 6.82
C GLY A 259 -12.88 3.21 5.36
N LEU A 260 -12.43 2.26 4.54
CA LEU A 260 -12.95 2.03 3.19
C LEU A 260 -14.13 1.03 3.15
N THR A 261 -14.46 0.41 4.30
CA THR A 261 -15.53 -0.61 4.37
C THR A 261 -16.93 -0.02 4.62
N SER A 262 -17.02 1.27 4.90
CA SER A 262 -18.28 2.02 4.95
C SER A 262 -18.87 2.27 3.56
N SER A 263 -20.16 2.56 3.51
CA SER A 263 -20.86 3.04 2.31
C SER A 263 -22.07 3.85 2.72
N ASN A 264 -22.39 4.91 1.97
CA ASN A 264 -23.57 5.74 2.21
C ASN A 264 -24.88 4.99 1.95
N ASN A 265 -24.83 3.85 1.24
CA ASN A 265 -25.97 2.99 0.97
C ASN A 265 -26.17 1.90 2.07
N SER A 266 -25.27 1.81 3.06
CA SER A 266 -25.32 0.81 4.13
C SER A 266 -26.37 1.15 5.17
N HIS A 267 -27.29 0.22 5.41
CA HIS A 267 -28.27 0.30 6.51
C HIS A 267 -27.61 0.17 7.89
N ILE A 268 -26.52 -0.61 7.97
CA ILE A 268 -25.55 -0.59 9.06
C ILE A 268 -24.16 -0.71 8.45
N SER A 269 -23.26 0.18 8.84
CA SER A 269 -21.82 -0.04 8.77
C SER A 269 -21.31 -0.26 10.19
N ALA A 270 -20.46 -1.27 10.41
CA ALA A 270 -19.86 -1.57 11.71
C ALA A 270 -18.52 -2.29 11.57
N LEU A 271 -17.59 -2.07 12.49
CA LEU A 271 -16.35 -2.85 12.58
C LEU A 271 -16.53 -4.08 13.47
N ALA A 272 -15.79 -5.16 13.19
CA ALA A 272 -15.74 -6.35 14.05
C ALA A 272 -15.29 -6.05 15.49
N THR A 273 -14.59 -4.92 15.70
CA THR A 273 -14.27 -4.40 17.05
C THR A 273 -15.47 -3.78 17.77
N ALA A 274 -16.43 -3.19 17.05
CA ALA A 274 -17.60 -2.51 17.63
C ALA A 274 -18.79 -3.45 17.88
N ILE A 275 -18.92 -4.53 17.10
CA ILE A 275 -20.09 -5.42 17.15
C ILE A 275 -20.24 -6.09 18.53
N PRO A 276 -21.41 -5.97 19.20
CA PRO A 276 -21.65 -6.58 20.51
C PRO A 276 -21.44 -8.09 20.53
N GLY A 277 -20.58 -8.57 21.43
CA GLY A 277 -20.21 -9.98 21.53
C GLY A 277 -19.19 -10.46 20.51
N VAL A 278 -18.59 -9.55 19.72
CA VAL A 278 -17.43 -9.83 18.86
C VAL A 278 -16.17 -9.24 19.49
N TRP A 279 -16.01 -7.91 19.48
CA TRP A 279 -14.91 -7.18 20.12
C TRP A 279 -13.49 -7.71 19.84
N VAL A 280 -13.27 -8.29 18.66
CA VAL A 280 -11.99 -8.85 18.26
C VAL A 280 -11.56 -8.33 16.90
N THR A 281 -10.26 -8.44 16.63
CA THR A 281 -9.61 -8.00 15.40
C THR A 281 -9.29 -9.19 14.50
N PRO A 282 -10.25 -9.68 13.69
CA PRO A 282 -9.91 -10.58 12.59
C PRO A 282 -8.86 -9.93 11.67
N ASP A 283 -8.02 -10.76 11.06
CA ASP A 283 -7.34 -10.40 9.81
C ASP A 283 -8.30 -10.62 8.63
N HIS A 284 -7.92 -10.19 7.43
CA HIS A 284 -8.78 -10.22 6.25
C HIS A 284 -9.46 -11.58 6.05
N VAL A 285 -8.69 -12.67 6.09
CA VAL A 285 -9.20 -14.04 5.88
C VAL A 285 -9.97 -14.55 7.11
N SER A 286 -9.62 -14.11 8.33
CA SER A 286 -10.38 -14.47 9.54
C SER A 286 -11.83 -14.03 9.53
N MET A 287 -12.19 -13.01 8.75
CA MET A 287 -13.56 -12.49 8.67
C MET A 287 -14.63 -13.56 8.39
N VAL A 288 -14.31 -14.56 7.54
CA VAL A 288 -15.29 -15.60 7.16
C VAL A 288 -15.39 -16.75 8.16
N TRP A 289 -14.42 -16.91 9.08
CA TRP A 289 -14.36 -18.06 10.01
C TRP A 289 -14.27 -17.70 11.51
N CYS A 290 -14.12 -16.43 11.87
CA CYS A 290 -14.08 -15.95 13.25
C CYS A 290 -15.35 -16.33 14.03
N LYS A 291 -15.24 -17.24 15.01
CA LYS A 291 -16.38 -17.86 15.72
C LYS A 291 -17.30 -16.85 16.42
N GLN A 292 -16.75 -15.75 16.91
CA GLN A 292 -17.55 -14.67 17.48
C GLN A 292 -18.45 -14.04 16.40
N LEU A 293 -17.86 -13.52 15.32
CA LEU A 293 -18.57 -12.88 14.22
C LEU A 293 -19.55 -13.82 13.50
N VAL A 294 -19.10 -15.03 13.14
CA VAL A 294 -19.92 -16.06 12.48
C VAL A 294 -21.16 -16.44 13.30
N LYS A 295 -21.06 -16.42 14.64
CA LYS A 295 -22.22 -16.67 15.52
C LYS A 295 -23.16 -15.47 15.62
N VAL A 296 -22.67 -14.23 15.50
CA VAL A 296 -23.54 -13.03 15.46
C VAL A 296 -24.27 -12.94 14.12
N VAL A 297 -23.58 -13.14 12.99
CA VAL A 297 -24.20 -13.20 11.66
C VAL A 297 -25.30 -14.28 11.61
N ASN A 298 -25.03 -15.49 12.10
CA ASN A 298 -26.06 -16.54 12.17
C ASN A 298 -27.22 -16.21 13.13
N ARG A 299 -26.98 -15.51 14.25
CA ARG A 299 -28.07 -15.04 15.14
C ARG A 299 -28.97 -14.01 14.46
N PHE A 300 -28.41 -13.14 13.62
CA PHE A 300 -29.18 -12.22 12.79
C PHE A 300 -30.02 -12.99 11.75
N LEU A 301 -29.40 -13.88 10.97
CA LEU A 301 -30.10 -14.68 9.93
C LEU A 301 -31.30 -15.44 10.50
N PHE A 302 -31.12 -16.21 11.59
CA PHE A 302 -32.22 -16.92 12.25
C PHE A 302 -33.26 -15.99 12.89
N GLY A 303 -32.89 -14.75 13.21
CA GLY A 303 -33.74 -13.76 13.88
C GLY A 303 -34.63 -12.92 12.94
N ILE A 304 -34.38 -12.94 11.63
CA ILE A 304 -35.19 -12.27 10.60
C ILE A 304 -36.18 -13.21 9.89
N ILE A 305 -36.19 -14.49 10.22
CA ILE A 305 -37.16 -15.46 9.67
C ILE A 305 -38.56 -15.21 10.26
N ASP A 306 -39.58 -15.57 9.50
CA ASP A 306 -40.95 -15.71 9.97
C ASP A 306 -41.27 -17.18 10.27
N SER A 307 -41.80 -17.47 11.45
CA SER A 307 -42.14 -18.84 11.85
C SER A 307 -43.33 -19.41 11.08
N SER A 308 -44.18 -18.56 10.49
CA SER A 308 -45.35 -18.98 9.72
C SER A 308 -44.98 -19.41 8.29
N THR A 309 -44.27 -18.54 7.54
CA THR A 309 -43.86 -18.80 6.16
C THR A 309 -42.57 -19.63 6.06
N LYS A 310 -41.79 -19.69 7.14
CA LYS A 310 -40.44 -20.28 7.21
C LYS A 310 -39.43 -19.66 6.23
N GLN A 311 -39.71 -18.43 5.79
CA GLN A 311 -38.88 -17.63 4.90
C GLN A 311 -38.50 -16.30 5.59
N VAL A 312 -37.72 -15.46 4.92
CA VAL A 312 -37.41 -14.10 5.41
C VAL A 312 -38.70 -13.31 5.61
N THR A 313 -38.80 -12.60 6.72
CA THR A 313 -39.98 -11.79 7.07
C THR A 313 -40.10 -10.57 6.15
N GLU A 314 -41.30 -10.25 5.67
CA GLU A 314 -41.54 -9.09 4.79
C GLU A 314 -41.55 -7.75 5.56
N ASN A 315 -41.51 -7.80 6.89
CA ASN A 315 -41.51 -6.62 7.74
C ASN A 315 -40.10 -6.00 7.84
N ASN A 316 -39.83 -5.00 7.00
CA ASN A 316 -38.58 -4.24 6.96
C ASN A 316 -38.21 -3.64 8.34
N LEU A 317 -39.18 -3.20 9.15
CA LEU A 317 -38.91 -2.68 10.51
C LEU A 317 -38.39 -3.77 11.45
N LYS A 318 -38.90 -5.00 11.35
CA LYS A 318 -38.40 -6.18 12.08
C LYS A 318 -36.97 -6.53 11.66
N ILE A 319 -36.65 -6.47 10.35
CA ILE A 319 -35.28 -6.64 9.84
C ILE A 319 -34.35 -5.55 10.41
N ALA A 320 -34.73 -4.27 10.30
CA ALA A 320 -33.95 -3.13 10.79
C ALA A 320 -33.71 -3.21 12.30
N ALA A 321 -34.73 -3.56 13.10
CA ALA A 321 -34.61 -3.75 14.53
C ALA A 321 -33.65 -4.90 14.88
N LYS A 322 -33.69 -6.02 14.14
CA LYS A 322 -32.78 -7.16 14.34
C LYS A 322 -31.35 -6.85 13.92
N ALA A 323 -31.17 -6.09 12.83
CA ALA A 323 -29.85 -5.65 12.40
C ALA A 323 -29.19 -4.78 13.48
N ARG A 324 -29.93 -3.78 14.00
CA ARG A 324 -29.43 -2.92 15.10
C ARG A 324 -29.15 -3.73 16.37
N GLN A 325 -30.05 -4.66 16.75
CA GLN A 325 -29.88 -5.52 17.93
C GLN A 325 -28.56 -6.34 17.92
N TYR A 326 -28.08 -6.75 16.74
CA TYR A 326 -26.91 -7.62 16.62
C TYR A 326 -25.63 -6.94 16.15
N PHE A 327 -25.70 -5.82 15.44
CA PHE A 327 -24.53 -5.17 14.82
C PHE A 327 -24.23 -3.75 15.31
N GLN A 328 -25.11 -3.12 16.10
CA GLN A 328 -24.93 -1.77 16.63
C GLN A 328 -24.94 -1.78 18.17
N ALA A 329 -23.96 -1.13 18.79
CA ALA A 329 -23.98 -0.84 20.23
C ALA A 329 -24.76 0.46 20.48
N ASN A 330 -25.76 0.44 21.37
CA ASN A 330 -26.43 1.67 21.80
C ASN A 330 -25.63 2.32 22.94
N HIS A 331 -25.25 3.58 22.74
CA HIS A 331 -24.54 4.41 23.71
C HIS A 331 -25.44 5.50 24.33
N SER A 332 -26.73 5.56 23.95
CA SER A 332 -27.65 6.57 24.48
C SER A 332 -27.88 6.39 25.99
N MET A 333 -27.87 7.52 26.70
CA MET A 333 -28.23 7.62 28.12
C MET A 333 -29.69 8.03 28.33
N VAL A 334 -30.44 8.22 27.24
CA VAL A 334 -31.80 8.78 27.19
C VAL A 334 -32.69 7.90 26.31
N LEU A 335 -33.94 7.72 26.71
CA LEU A 335 -34.92 6.92 25.96
C LEU A 335 -35.28 7.54 24.61
N ASN A 336 -35.40 6.71 23.58
CA ASN A 336 -35.88 7.14 22.26
C ASN A 336 -37.42 7.20 22.25
N PRO A 337 -38.06 8.38 22.07
CA PRO A 337 -39.53 8.49 22.12
C PRO A 337 -40.25 7.70 21.02
N ARG A 338 -39.56 7.27 19.95
CA ARG A 338 -40.14 6.46 18.86
C ARG A 338 -40.26 4.97 19.17
N ILE A 339 -39.68 4.50 20.27
CA ILE A 339 -39.75 3.08 20.68
C ILE A 339 -40.94 2.89 21.62
N ILE A 340 -41.95 2.14 21.16
CA ILE A 340 -43.08 1.71 22.00
C ILE A 340 -42.59 0.62 22.96
N ARG A 341 -42.87 0.78 24.26
CA ARG A 341 -42.41 -0.12 25.33
C ARG A 341 -43.62 -0.67 26.10
N PRO A 342 -43.82 -1.99 26.18
CA PRO A 342 -44.88 -2.56 27.00
C PRO A 342 -44.52 -2.47 28.49
N ASN A 343 -45.54 -2.33 29.35
CA ASN A 343 -45.38 -2.56 30.78
C ASN A 343 -45.21 -4.06 31.07
N VAL A 344 -44.36 -4.37 32.03
CA VAL A 344 -44.11 -5.71 32.56
C VAL A 344 -44.62 -5.75 33.99
N THR A 345 -45.47 -6.73 34.31
CA THR A 345 -45.92 -6.99 35.67
C THR A 345 -44.83 -7.70 36.47
N MET A 346 -44.46 -7.14 37.63
CA MET A 346 -43.44 -7.73 38.52
C MET A 346 -44.08 -8.42 39.73
N LEU A 347 -43.38 -9.41 40.29
CA LEU A 347 -43.89 -10.24 41.38
C LEU A 347 -43.65 -9.60 42.76
N ALA A 348 -44.69 -9.53 43.58
CA ALA A 348 -44.61 -9.01 44.95
C ALA A 348 -43.74 -9.89 45.88
N ASP A 349 -43.91 -11.22 45.82
CA ASP A 349 -43.00 -12.20 46.46
C ASP A 349 -41.72 -12.35 45.63
N SER A 350 -40.85 -11.36 45.76
CA SER A 350 -39.47 -11.35 45.27
C SER A 350 -38.63 -10.44 46.16
N PHE A 351 -37.31 -10.48 46.05
CA PHE A 351 -36.43 -9.75 46.98
C PHE A 351 -36.26 -8.29 46.53
N TRP A 352 -37.01 -7.36 47.12
CA TRP A 352 -36.88 -5.91 46.86
C TRP A 352 -35.91 -5.26 47.86
N TYR A 353 -35.02 -4.41 47.36
CA TYR A 353 -33.98 -3.74 48.16
C TYR A 353 -33.71 -2.32 47.63
N GLU A 354 -33.73 -1.31 48.50
CA GLU A 354 -33.43 0.09 48.18
C GLU A 354 -32.16 0.51 48.95
N ASP A 355 -31.13 1.02 48.26
CA ASP A 355 -29.89 1.48 48.88
C ASP A 355 -29.77 3.02 48.75
N ASN A 356 -29.57 3.70 49.88
CA ASN A 356 -29.49 5.16 49.93
C ASN A 356 -28.09 5.70 49.57
N ARG A 357 -27.09 4.85 49.40
CA ARG A 357 -25.73 5.27 49.01
C ARG A 357 -25.69 5.64 47.54
N ARG A 358 -24.92 6.67 47.18
CA ARG A 358 -24.70 7.02 45.76
C ARG A 358 -23.75 6.06 45.05
N ILE A 359 -22.81 5.45 45.77
CA ILE A 359 -21.81 4.53 45.21
C ILE A 359 -21.78 3.27 46.08
N TYR A 360 -21.95 2.09 45.49
CA TYR A 360 -21.91 0.81 46.19
C TYR A 360 -21.69 -0.39 45.26
N GLN A 361 -21.20 -1.49 45.84
CA GLN A 361 -21.06 -2.80 45.21
C GLN A 361 -21.90 -3.83 45.99
N ILE A 362 -22.65 -4.66 45.28
CA ILE A 362 -23.32 -5.86 45.81
C ILE A 362 -22.64 -7.07 45.19
N SER A 363 -22.17 -8.00 46.02
CA SER A 363 -21.60 -9.29 45.59
C SER A 363 -22.34 -10.43 46.27
N ARG A 364 -22.70 -11.48 45.51
CA ARG A 364 -23.37 -12.70 46.00
C ARG A 364 -22.85 -13.93 45.24
N PRO A 365 -22.63 -15.08 45.91
CA PRO A 365 -22.17 -16.30 45.25
C PRO A 365 -23.26 -16.93 44.35
N GLU A 366 -24.51 -16.81 44.76
CA GLU A 366 -25.71 -17.19 44.00
C GLU A 366 -26.92 -16.37 44.44
N ILE A 367 -28.02 -16.48 43.70
CA ILE A 367 -29.32 -15.88 44.01
C ILE A 367 -30.42 -16.93 43.78
N GLU A 368 -31.15 -17.28 44.84
CA GLU A 368 -32.22 -18.30 44.82
C GLU A 368 -33.56 -17.78 44.28
N ARG A 369 -33.91 -16.53 44.61
CA ARG A 369 -35.17 -15.86 44.24
C ARG A 369 -34.88 -14.58 43.47
N THR A 370 -35.75 -14.21 42.53
CA THR A 370 -35.62 -12.96 41.77
C THR A 370 -35.38 -11.77 42.69
N ALA A 371 -34.35 -10.98 42.39
CA ALA A 371 -33.99 -9.78 43.15
C ALA A 371 -34.26 -8.52 42.32
N HIS A 372 -34.73 -7.47 42.99
CA HIS A 372 -35.05 -6.16 42.43
C HIS A 372 -34.37 -5.08 43.29
N LEU A 373 -33.24 -4.57 42.81
CA LEU A 373 -32.62 -3.38 43.39
C LEU A 373 -33.38 -2.14 42.91
N MET A 374 -33.71 -1.25 43.85
CA MET A 374 -34.41 0.00 43.64
C MET A 374 -33.43 1.18 43.72
N ILE A 375 -33.26 1.90 42.62
CA ILE A 375 -32.48 3.13 42.52
C ILE A 375 -33.47 4.29 42.46
N ARG A 376 -33.53 5.08 43.52
CA ARG A 376 -34.53 6.15 43.69
C ARG A 376 -34.23 7.37 42.82
N LEU A 377 -35.25 7.87 42.14
CA LEU A 377 -35.20 9.13 41.39
C LEU A 377 -35.30 10.31 42.36
N VAL A 378 -34.30 11.19 42.31
CA VAL A 378 -34.21 12.40 43.15
C VAL A 378 -33.61 13.55 42.32
N SER A 379 -34.06 14.77 42.57
CA SER A 379 -33.73 15.96 41.78
C SER A 379 -32.40 16.67 42.17
N PHE A 380 -31.58 16.05 43.03
CA PHE A 380 -30.28 16.60 43.40
C PHE A 380 -29.29 16.53 42.23
N PRO A 381 -28.47 17.57 41.97
CA PRO A 381 -27.49 17.55 40.86
C PRO A 381 -26.53 16.35 40.89
N GLN A 382 -26.15 15.89 42.08
CA GLN A 382 -25.28 14.72 42.29
C GLN A 382 -25.95 13.37 41.91
N ASN A 383 -27.19 13.39 41.44
CA ASN A 383 -27.99 12.22 41.05
C ASN A 383 -28.53 12.35 39.60
N ARG A 384 -27.90 13.19 38.77
CA ARG A 384 -28.28 13.38 37.35
C ARG A 384 -28.08 12.13 36.50
N PHE A 385 -27.10 11.31 36.84
CA PHE A 385 -26.63 10.15 36.08
C PHE A 385 -26.40 8.95 36.99
N VAL A 386 -26.61 7.74 36.44
CA VAL A 386 -26.14 6.49 37.03
C VAL A 386 -25.49 5.59 35.99
N ALA A 387 -24.36 5.00 36.35
CA ALA A 387 -23.80 3.82 35.72
C ALA A 387 -24.09 2.58 36.58
N VAL A 388 -24.65 1.53 35.97
CA VAL A 388 -24.89 0.23 36.60
C VAL A 388 -24.17 -0.85 35.80
N GLU A 389 -23.14 -1.47 36.39
CA GLU A 389 -22.46 -2.63 35.79
C GLU A 389 -22.92 -3.91 36.49
N ALA A 390 -23.31 -4.92 35.70
CA ALA A 390 -23.73 -6.23 36.18
C ALA A 390 -22.87 -7.36 35.58
N VAL A 391 -22.34 -8.22 36.45
CA VAL A 391 -21.52 -9.39 36.09
C VAL A 391 -22.37 -10.65 36.17
N ASN A 392 -22.29 -11.50 35.14
CA ASN A 392 -22.97 -12.80 35.00
C ASN A 392 -24.53 -12.76 34.98
N VAL A 393 -25.16 -11.58 34.97
CA VAL A 393 -26.60 -11.43 34.78
C VAL A 393 -26.95 -11.71 33.31
N GLU A 394 -27.63 -12.82 33.03
CA GLU A 394 -27.93 -13.24 31.65
C GLU A 394 -29.29 -12.68 31.13
N ASP A 395 -30.19 -12.22 32.01
CA ASP A 395 -31.50 -11.61 31.70
C ASP A 395 -31.52 -10.66 30.49
N LYS A 396 -32.41 -10.91 29.51
CA LYS A 396 -32.56 -10.02 28.33
C LYS A 396 -33.02 -8.62 28.73
N ASP A 397 -34.06 -8.55 29.55
CA ASP A 397 -34.61 -7.30 30.09
C ASP A 397 -34.37 -7.26 31.60
N TRP A 398 -33.50 -6.34 32.01
CA TRP A 398 -32.92 -6.34 33.37
C TRP A 398 -32.91 -4.96 34.03
N ILE A 399 -33.22 -3.87 33.31
CA ILE A 399 -33.48 -2.56 33.90
C ILE A 399 -34.85 -2.04 33.46
N PHE A 400 -35.59 -1.45 34.40
CA PHE A 400 -36.96 -0.98 34.23
C PHE A 400 -37.17 0.39 34.90
N GLY A 401 -38.14 1.16 34.43
CA GLY A 401 -38.65 2.39 35.06
C GLY A 401 -39.99 2.11 35.74
N CYS A 402 -40.22 2.66 36.93
CA CYS A 402 -41.38 2.29 37.74
C CYS A 402 -41.86 3.40 38.70
N ASN A 403 -43.16 3.35 39.00
CA ASN A 403 -43.77 4.03 40.13
C ASN A 403 -44.01 3.07 41.32
N ALA A 404 -43.12 3.03 42.31
CA ALA A 404 -43.18 2.11 43.46
C ALA A 404 -44.21 2.54 44.53
N LYS A 405 -45.49 2.62 44.14
CA LYS A 405 -46.64 2.98 45.01
C LYS A 405 -47.16 1.82 45.86
N ASN A 406 -46.94 0.57 45.46
CA ASN A 406 -47.49 -0.60 46.14
C ASN A 406 -46.60 -1.04 47.32
N VAL A 407 -47.21 -1.60 48.36
CA VAL A 407 -46.53 -2.18 49.52
C VAL A 407 -46.89 -3.66 49.62
N TYR A 408 -45.92 -4.50 49.97
CA TYR A 408 -46.13 -5.92 50.29
C TYR A 408 -45.37 -6.23 51.58
N ASN A 409 -46.09 -6.77 52.57
CA ASN A 409 -45.64 -6.90 53.96
C ASN A 409 -45.11 -5.56 54.51
N THR A 410 -43.78 -5.37 54.52
CA THR A 410 -43.10 -4.17 55.06
C THR A 410 -42.34 -3.35 54.01
N TYR A 411 -42.23 -3.81 52.77
CA TYR A 411 -41.45 -3.15 51.72
C TYR A 411 -42.31 -2.59 50.58
N ARG A 412 -41.82 -1.53 49.94
CA ARG A 412 -42.40 -1.01 48.69
C ARG A 412 -41.97 -1.89 47.52
N TYR A 413 -42.85 -2.03 46.53
CA TYR A 413 -42.54 -2.77 45.30
C TYR A 413 -43.22 -2.15 44.08
N CYS A 414 -42.75 -2.55 42.91
CA CYS A 414 -43.36 -2.20 41.63
C CYS A 414 -44.37 -3.26 41.21
N LYS A 415 -45.64 -2.91 41.02
CA LYS A 415 -46.59 -3.82 40.36
C LYS A 415 -46.37 -3.86 38.84
N GLU A 416 -46.17 -2.70 38.23
CA GLU A 416 -45.88 -2.53 36.80
C GLU A 416 -44.59 -1.74 36.62
N ALA A 417 -43.78 -2.13 35.64
CA ALA A 417 -42.55 -1.45 35.29
C ALA A 417 -42.27 -1.54 33.77
N THR A 418 -41.79 -0.45 33.18
CA THR A 418 -41.52 -0.35 31.73
C THR A 418 -40.05 -0.68 31.45
N SER A 419 -39.73 -1.56 30.49
CA SER A 419 -38.31 -1.94 30.21
C SER A 419 -37.50 -0.75 29.69
N LEU A 420 -36.33 -0.51 30.29
CA LEU A 420 -35.33 0.49 29.88
C LEU A 420 -34.14 -0.17 29.17
N SER A 421 -34.27 -1.43 28.77
CA SER A 421 -33.15 -2.28 28.33
C SER A 421 -32.48 -1.81 27.03
N GLU A 422 -33.05 -0.82 26.32
CA GLU A 422 -32.36 -0.10 25.24
C GLU A 422 -31.16 0.72 25.73
N LEU A 423 -31.17 1.18 26.98
CA LEU A 423 -30.07 1.92 27.64
C LEU A 423 -28.97 0.99 28.17
N SER A 424 -29.06 -0.32 27.87
CA SER A 424 -28.09 -1.32 28.27
C SER A 424 -27.34 -1.91 27.08
N ARG A 425 -26.05 -2.16 27.31
CA ARG A 425 -25.13 -2.80 26.36
C ARG A 425 -24.26 -3.83 27.07
N TRP A 426 -23.88 -4.89 26.35
CA TRP A 426 -22.81 -5.79 26.81
C TRP A 426 -21.45 -5.11 26.57
N ILE A 427 -20.42 -5.51 27.32
CA ILE A 427 -19.06 -4.96 27.22
C ILE A 427 -18.06 -6.08 27.00
N ALA A 428 -16.96 -5.77 26.30
CA ALA A 428 -15.78 -6.60 26.23
C ALA A 428 -15.14 -6.80 27.62
N ALA A 429 -15.10 -8.04 28.10
CA ALA A 429 -14.44 -8.42 29.35
C ALA A 429 -13.41 -9.53 29.11
N ALA A 430 -12.43 -9.64 30.00
CA ALA A 430 -11.56 -10.82 30.08
C ALA A 430 -12.39 -12.06 30.41
N THR A 431 -12.01 -13.22 29.86
CA THR A 431 -12.77 -14.49 29.97
C THR A 431 -13.11 -14.88 31.40
N ASP A 432 -12.19 -14.60 32.32
CA ASP A 432 -12.18 -15.14 33.67
C ASP A 432 -12.98 -14.24 34.64
N PHE A 433 -13.29 -13.01 34.21
CA PHE A 433 -14.06 -12.00 34.96
C PHE A 433 -15.57 -12.03 34.63
N GLY A 434 -16.03 -13.09 33.96
CA GLY A 434 -17.44 -13.31 33.61
C GLY A 434 -17.95 -12.42 32.48
N LYS A 435 -19.25 -12.54 32.18
CA LYS A 435 -19.89 -11.68 31.18
C LYS A 435 -20.34 -10.37 31.84
N ARG A 436 -19.96 -9.21 31.28
CA ARG A 436 -20.33 -7.89 31.81
C ARG A 436 -21.39 -7.20 30.96
N LYS A 437 -22.39 -6.61 31.62
CA LYS A 437 -23.35 -5.63 31.07
C LYS A 437 -23.17 -4.31 31.77
N LEU A 438 -23.42 -3.22 31.06
CA LEU A 438 -23.60 -1.88 31.60
C LEU A 438 -24.97 -1.37 31.20
N ALA A 439 -25.51 -0.48 32.03
CA ALA A 439 -26.47 0.51 31.61
C ALA A 439 -26.03 1.89 32.12
N THR A 440 -26.27 2.91 31.30
CA THR A 440 -25.95 4.31 31.59
C THR A 440 -27.22 5.11 31.43
N VAL A 441 -27.69 5.77 32.49
CA VAL A 441 -29.04 6.35 32.52
C VAL A 441 -28.99 7.77 33.07
N HIS A 442 -29.53 8.73 32.31
CA HIS A 442 -29.67 10.11 32.75
C HIS A 442 -30.99 10.26 33.53
N LEU A 443 -30.92 10.08 34.85
CA LEU A 443 -32.06 9.99 35.77
C LEU A 443 -33.00 11.21 35.71
N HIS A 444 -32.46 12.43 35.65
CA HIS A 444 -33.30 13.63 35.54
C HIS A 444 -34.14 13.65 34.24
N LYS A 445 -33.59 13.21 33.11
CA LYS A 445 -34.35 13.10 31.85
C LYS A 445 -35.39 12.00 31.87
N LEU A 446 -35.24 10.96 32.71
CA LEU A 446 -36.33 10.03 32.97
C LEU A 446 -37.47 10.67 33.78
N MET A 447 -37.15 11.55 34.74
CA MET A 447 -38.17 12.31 35.49
C MET A 447 -38.93 13.30 34.60
N GLU A 448 -38.25 13.89 33.60
CA GLU A 448 -38.88 14.74 32.57
C GLU A 448 -39.82 13.94 31.64
N ILE A 449 -39.39 12.76 31.19
CA ILE A 449 -40.16 11.91 30.25
C ILE A 449 -41.31 11.17 30.95
N ALA A 450 -41.14 10.77 32.21
CA ALA A 450 -42.08 9.96 32.98
C ALA A 450 -42.17 10.49 34.43
N PRO A 451 -42.87 11.62 34.67
CA PRO A 451 -42.92 12.28 35.99
C PRO A 451 -43.61 11.43 37.07
N ASP A 452 -44.39 10.41 36.69
CA ASP A 452 -44.92 9.42 37.63
C ASP A 452 -43.85 8.47 38.19
N TRP A 453 -42.72 8.26 37.52
CA TRP A 453 -41.73 7.29 37.98
C TRP A 453 -40.98 7.79 39.22
N THR A 454 -40.81 6.89 40.18
CA THR A 454 -40.09 7.15 41.44
C THR A 454 -38.78 6.37 41.54
N HIS A 455 -38.63 5.29 40.76
CA HIS A 455 -37.46 4.41 40.82
C HIS A 455 -37.07 3.86 39.44
N VAL A 456 -35.76 3.69 39.24
CA VAL A 456 -35.19 2.76 38.26
C VAL A 456 -34.95 1.44 38.98
N ILE A 457 -35.38 0.33 38.39
CA ILE A 457 -35.33 -1.01 38.97
C ILE A 457 -34.31 -1.84 38.21
N VAL A 458 -33.36 -2.45 38.93
CA VAL A 458 -32.41 -3.42 38.39
C VAL A 458 -32.87 -4.82 38.83
N LYS A 459 -33.34 -5.61 37.87
CA LYS A 459 -33.80 -6.98 38.06
C LYS A 459 -32.67 -7.98 37.84
N ILE A 460 -32.59 -8.99 38.70
CA ILE A 460 -31.73 -10.15 38.53
C ILE A 460 -32.57 -11.42 38.77
N SER A 461 -32.65 -12.31 37.78
CA SER A 461 -33.33 -13.61 37.93
C SER A 461 -32.43 -14.63 38.67
N PRO A 462 -33.01 -15.71 39.25
CA PRO A 462 -32.24 -16.72 39.98
C PRO A 462 -31.10 -17.34 39.18
N THR A 463 -29.93 -17.53 39.81
CA THR A 463 -28.75 -18.11 39.17
C THR A 463 -27.73 -18.61 40.20
N ARG A 464 -27.05 -19.71 39.86
CA ARG A 464 -25.94 -20.33 40.63
C ARG A 464 -24.55 -19.81 40.24
N LYS A 465 -24.48 -18.70 39.50
CA LYS A 465 -23.23 -18.03 39.14
C LYS A 465 -22.99 -16.87 40.10
N PRO A 466 -21.73 -16.60 40.51
CA PRO A 466 -21.43 -15.42 41.29
C PRO A 466 -21.78 -14.16 40.51
N ILE A 467 -22.55 -13.28 41.15
CA ILE A 467 -22.97 -11.99 40.62
C ILE A 467 -22.25 -10.89 41.39
N VAL A 468 -21.75 -9.92 40.63
CA VAL A 468 -21.33 -8.62 41.14
C VAL A 468 -22.16 -7.56 40.43
N LEU A 469 -22.68 -6.60 41.20
CA LEU A 469 -23.43 -5.45 40.72
C LEU A 469 -22.78 -4.19 41.29
N ASN A 470 -22.28 -3.32 40.41
CA ASN A 470 -21.65 -2.06 40.74
C ASN A 470 -22.58 -0.90 40.36
N VAL A 471 -22.78 0.06 41.26
CA VAL A 471 -23.64 1.23 41.05
C VAL A 471 -22.86 2.50 41.42
N ASP A 472 -22.81 3.47 40.50
CA ASP A 472 -22.19 4.80 40.68
C ASP A 472 -23.16 5.89 40.20
N ILE A 473 -23.70 6.64 41.16
CA ILE A 473 -24.65 7.75 40.97
C ILE A 473 -23.92 9.07 41.22
N ASN A 474 -23.87 9.90 40.18
CA ASN A 474 -23.08 11.14 40.16
C ASN A 474 -23.72 12.21 39.25
N ASP A 475 -23.08 13.39 39.20
CA ASP A 475 -23.30 14.32 38.09
C ASP A 475 -22.37 13.92 36.93
N HIS A 476 -22.92 13.76 35.73
CA HIS A 476 -22.16 13.28 34.57
C HIS A 476 -20.96 14.18 34.26
N VAL A 477 -21.10 15.49 34.48
CA VAL A 477 -20.03 16.47 34.23
C VAL A 477 -18.83 16.23 35.15
N SER A 478 -19.03 15.77 36.39
CA SER A 478 -17.92 15.46 37.31
C SER A 478 -17.21 14.12 37.01
N ARG A 479 -17.65 13.40 35.96
CA ARG A 479 -16.96 12.21 35.41
C ARG A 479 -16.31 12.49 34.05
N GLN A 480 -16.44 13.69 33.50
CA GLN A 480 -15.79 14.11 32.26
C GLN A 480 -14.42 14.73 32.54
N ILE A 481 -13.43 14.40 31.71
CA ILE A 481 -12.08 14.98 31.76
C ILE A 481 -11.66 15.38 30.34
N ASP A 482 -11.56 16.68 30.04
CA ASP A 482 -10.93 17.16 28.82
C ASP A 482 -9.42 16.89 28.85
N VAL A 483 -8.96 16.07 27.92
CA VAL A 483 -7.56 15.66 27.75
C VAL A 483 -6.99 16.36 26.51
N LYS A 484 -6.06 17.30 26.74
CA LYS A 484 -5.15 17.78 25.70
C LYS A 484 -4.15 16.67 25.39
N VAL A 485 -4.08 16.24 24.14
CA VAL A 485 -3.21 15.12 23.73
C VAL A 485 -1.74 15.54 23.67
N PRO A 486 -0.78 14.62 23.90
CA PRO A 486 0.64 14.91 23.72
C PRO A 486 0.95 15.40 22.31
N SER A 487 1.86 16.38 22.21
CA SER A 487 2.37 16.85 20.91
C SER A 487 3.14 15.73 20.19
N GLU A 488 3.27 15.87 18.86
CA GLU A 488 3.91 14.89 17.96
C GLU A 488 5.29 14.44 18.49
N PHE A 489 6.07 15.39 19.01
CA PHE A 489 7.46 15.26 19.47
C PHE A 489 7.60 15.10 20.99
N SER A 490 6.50 14.89 21.73
CA SER A 490 6.55 14.72 23.20
C SER A 490 6.96 13.29 23.59
N PHE A 491 8.18 13.13 24.12
CA PHE A 491 8.69 11.84 24.58
C PHE A 491 8.42 11.63 26.09
N GLY A 492 7.37 10.89 26.42
CA GLY A 492 7.07 10.51 27.81
C GLY A 492 5.62 10.10 28.04
N LYS A 493 5.29 9.74 29.29
CA LYS A 493 3.90 9.64 29.78
C LYS A 493 3.46 11.03 30.29
N GLN A 494 2.43 11.60 29.68
CA GLN A 494 1.68 12.73 30.22
C GLN A 494 0.63 12.23 31.20
N LEU A 495 0.64 12.76 32.43
CA LEU A 495 -0.35 12.41 33.45
C LEU A 495 -1.71 13.06 33.13
N ILE A 496 -2.80 12.30 33.21
CA ILE A 496 -4.19 12.81 33.10
C ILE A 496 -4.80 12.91 34.49
N LYS A 497 -4.67 11.87 35.31
CA LYS A 497 -5.16 11.82 36.69
C LYS A 497 -4.20 11.00 37.54
N ALA A 498 -3.69 11.60 38.63
CA ALA A 498 -2.81 10.93 39.58
C ALA A 498 -3.51 9.74 40.26
N GLU A 499 -4.72 9.98 40.76
CA GLU A 499 -5.56 8.98 41.42
C GLU A 499 -7.05 9.27 41.12
N THR A 500 -7.82 8.25 40.75
CA THR A 500 -9.27 8.31 40.58
C THR A 500 -10.00 8.31 41.93
N GLU A 501 -11.25 8.78 41.96
CA GLU A 501 -12.02 8.76 43.22
C GLU A 501 -12.26 7.33 43.72
N ALA A 502 -12.22 7.17 45.05
CA ALA A 502 -12.49 5.89 45.71
C ALA A 502 -13.89 5.35 45.32
N SER A 503 -13.92 4.07 44.93
CA SER A 503 -15.10 3.34 44.47
C SER A 503 -15.84 3.90 43.26
N SER A 504 -15.26 4.85 42.52
CA SER A 504 -15.80 5.27 41.22
C SER A 504 -15.84 4.10 40.22
N LEU A 505 -16.91 4.04 39.42
CA LEU A 505 -17.11 3.03 38.38
C LEU A 505 -16.87 3.61 36.98
N TYR A 506 -17.24 4.87 36.74
CA TYR A 506 -17.37 5.44 35.39
C TYR A 506 -16.58 6.74 35.22
N TYR A 507 -15.79 6.85 34.15
CA TYR A 507 -15.21 8.13 33.66
C TYR A 507 -15.32 8.24 32.13
N GLU A 508 -15.37 9.47 31.62
CA GLU A 508 -15.34 9.80 30.20
C GLU A 508 -14.17 10.76 29.91
N LEU A 509 -13.14 10.30 29.20
CA LEU A 509 -12.03 11.14 28.74
C LEU A 509 -12.38 11.75 27.37
N ILE A 510 -12.20 13.05 27.20
CA ILE A 510 -12.55 13.79 25.98
C ILE A 510 -11.27 14.29 25.31
N LEU A 511 -10.96 13.76 24.12
CA LEU A 511 -9.72 14.03 23.38
C LEU A 511 -10.00 15.09 22.31
N SER A 512 -9.53 16.31 22.52
CA SER A 512 -9.91 17.47 21.68
C SER A 512 -9.21 17.50 20.32
N ASP A 513 -7.95 17.08 20.24
CA ASP A 513 -7.09 17.28 19.05
C ASP A 513 -6.77 15.97 18.31
N PHE A 514 -7.50 14.89 18.61
CA PHE A 514 -7.32 13.55 18.04
C PHE A 514 -8.32 13.30 16.90
N ASN A 515 -7.98 13.75 15.69
CA ASN A 515 -8.90 13.86 14.57
C ASN A 515 -8.45 13.18 13.26
N VAL A 516 -7.20 12.69 13.16
CA VAL A 516 -6.64 12.16 11.90
C VAL A 516 -6.04 10.76 12.07
N ILE A 517 -6.25 9.86 11.09
CA ILE A 517 -5.83 8.43 11.15
C ILE A 517 -4.35 8.19 11.44
N HIS A 518 -3.45 9.10 11.05
CA HIS A 518 -2.01 8.95 11.28
C HIS A 518 -1.59 9.29 12.72
N GLN A 519 -2.45 9.93 13.51
CA GLN A 519 -2.20 10.14 14.93
C GLN A 519 -2.35 8.81 15.69
N ALA A 520 -1.44 8.55 16.63
CA ALA A 520 -1.50 7.35 17.46
C ALA A 520 -0.96 7.63 18.86
N TYR A 521 -1.69 7.12 19.86
CA TYR A 521 -1.43 7.33 21.28
C TYR A 521 -1.56 6.02 22.07
N LEU A 522 -1.02 6.00 23.28
CA LEU A 522 -1.12 4.88 24.21
C LEU A 522 -1.76 5.37 25.51
N LEU A 523 -2.88 4.78 25.90
CA LEU A 523 -3.52 5.03 27.19
C LEU A 523 -3.10 3.96 28.19
N TYR A 524 -2.60 4.40 29.34
CA TYR A 524 -2.24 3.57 30.48
C TYR A 524 -3.26 3.83 31.58
N VAL A 525 -3.86 2.76 32.10
CA VAL A 525 -4.64 2.77 33.34
C VAL A 525 -3.95 1.79 34.27
N GLU A 526 -3.26 2.32 35.27
CA GLU A 526 -2.36 1.59 36.15
C GLU A 526 -2.91 1.67 37.59
N PRO A 527 -3.01 0.55 38.33
CA PRO A 527 -3.54 0.56 39.68
C PRO A 527 -2.61 1.30 40.65
N THR A 528 -3.17 1.99 41.65
CA THR A 528 -2.36 2.57 42.74
C THR A 528 -1.80 1.49 43.66
N SER A 529 -0.85 1.87 44.53
CA SER A 529 -0.26 1.01 45.57
C SER A 529 -1.28 0.33 46.49
N ASN A 530 -2.48 0.90 46.59
CA ASN A 530 -3.52 0.47 47.53
C ASN A 530 -4.36 -0.68 46.94
N CYS A 531 -4.23 -0.97 45.64
CA CYS A 531 -4.96 -2.02 44.95
C CYS A 531 -4.30 -3.40 45.13
N GLN A 532 -4.58 -4.06 46.26
CA GLN A 532 -4.05 -5.40 46.58
C GLN A 532 -4.86 -6.57 45.98
N THR A 533 -5.96 -6.29 45.26
CA THR A 533 -6.88 -7.33 44.76
C THR A 533 -6.83 -7.47 43.24
N GLU A 534 -7.32 -8.61 42.73
CA GLU A 534 -7.59 -8.75 41.30
C GLU A 534 -8.66 -7.73 40.86
N TYR A 535 -8.29 -6.90 39.87
CA TYR A 535 -9.15 -5.88 39.28
C TYR A 535 -9.40 -6.16 37.80
N HIS A 536 -10.51 -5.63 37.28
CA HIS A 536 -10.78 -5.58 35.84
C HIS A 536 -11.35 -4.23 35.41
N VAL A 537 -10.56 -3.49 34.63
CA VAL A 537 -10.95 -2.22 34.01
C VAL A 537 -11.28 -2.45 32.53
N SER A 538 -12.40 -1.89 32.06
CA SER A 538 -12.75 -1.87 30.63
C SER A 538 -12.52 -0.48 30.05
N ALA A 539 -12.06 -0.40 28.80
CA ALA A 539 -11.84 0.86 28.09
C ALA A 539 -12.38 0.77 26.65
N GLU A 540 -13.07 1.82 26.22
CA GLU A 540 -13.78 1.88 24.94
C GLU A 540 -13.56 3.24 24.29
N LEU A 541 -13.01 3.23 23.07
CA LEU A 541 -12.79 4.42 22.24
C LEU A 541 -14.02 4.65 21.36
N HIS A 542 -14.69 5.79 21.51
CA HIS A 542 -15.85 6.20 20.72
C HIS A 542 -15.49 7.38 19.80
N VAL A 543 -15.87 7.26 18.52
CA VAL A 543 -15.56 8.22 17.45
C VAL A 543 -16.87 8.75 16.87
N PRO A 544 -17.26 10.01 17.13
CA PRO A 544 -18.61 10.49 16.87
C PRO A 544 -18.98 10.51 15.37
N TRP A 545 -18.08 11.01 14.51
CA TRP A 545 -18.26 11.03 13.05
C TRP A 545 -18.16 9.64 12.39
N ALA A 546 -17.86 8.58 13.14
CA ALA A 546 -17.65 7.22 12.64
C ALA A 546 -18.36 6.19 13.52
N SER A 547 -19.70 6.25 13.57
CA SER A 547 -20.54 5.30 14.32
C SER A 547 -20.16 3.83 14.05
N ASN A 548 -20.18 2.99 15.08
CA ASN A 548 -19.79 1.57 15.01
C ASN A 548 -18.33 1.34 14.57
N HIS A 549 -17.43 2.32 14.74
CA HIS A 549 -15.98 2.16 14.56
C HIS A 549 -15.22 2.11 15.90
N GLU A 550 -15.93 1.83 16.99
CA GLU A 550 -15.38 1.70 18.35
C GLU A 550 -14.27 0.64 18.42
N SER A 551 -13.33 0.85 19.34
CA SER A 551 -12.34 -0.16 19.72
C SER A 551 -12.28 -0.33 21.24
N TYR A 552 -12.12 -1.57 21.66
CA TYR A 552 -12.13 -1.96 23.07
C TYR A 552 -10.77 -2.47 23.53
N HIS A 553 -10.48 -2.23 24.79
CA HIS A 553 -9.40 -2.86 25.52
C HIS A 553 -9.85 -3.11 26.96
N TYR A 554 -9.09 -3.93 27.67
CA TYR A 554 -9.29 -4.18 29.08
C TYR A 554 -7.92 -4.29 29.76
N PHE A 555 -7.85 -3.85 31.00
CA PHE A 555 -6.68 -3.92 31.86
C PHE A 555 -6.99 -4.82 33.06
N THR A 556 -6.09 -5.76 33.34
CA THR A 556 -6.17 -6.66 34.51
C THR A 556 -4.79 -6.81 35.13
N HIS A 557 -4.72 -7.48 36.29
CA HIS A 557 -3.46 -7.79 36.96
C HIS A 557 -2.46 -8.53 36.04
N LEU A 558 -2.95 -9.40 35.14
CA LEU A 558 -2.17 -10.08 34.07
C LEU A 558 -1.90 -9.18 32.86
N LYS A 559 -2.91 -8.46 32.37
CA LYS A 559 -2.83 -7.67 31.13
C LYS A 559 -2.69 -6.18 31.43
N ARG A 560 -1.46 -5.76 31.73
CA ARG A 560 -1.08 -4.36 32.01
C ARG A 560 -0.66 -3.55 30.78
N THR A 561 -0.72 -4.14 29.58
CA THR A 561 -0.38 -3.47 28.31
C THR A 561 -1.27 -2.25 28.06
N PRO A 562 -0.74 -1.11 27.58
CA PRO A 562 -1.55 0.06 27.23
C PRO A 562 -2.59 -0.23 26.15
N MET A 563 -3.69 0.54 26.16
CA MET A 563 -4.64 0.58 25.06
C MET A 563 -4.06 1.39 23.90
N LYS A 564 -4.07 0.81 22.70
CA LYS A 564 -3.58 1.44 21.45
C LYS A 564 -4.66 2.34 20.85
N LEU A 565 -4.56 3.64 21.05
CA LEU A 565 -5.48 4.62 20.48
C LEU A 565 -5.08 4.96 19.05
N ARG A 566 -5.99 4.71 18.11
CA ARG A 566 -5.86 4.99 16.68
C ARG A 566 -7.26 5.13 16.08
N LEU A 567 -7.40 6.00 15.07
CA LEU A 567 -8.64 6.15 14.32
C LEU A 567 -8.65 5.22 13.10
N PHE A 568 -9.85 4.86 12.64
CA PHE A 568 -10.07 4.11 11.40
C PHE A 568 -10.57 4.99 10.26
N LYS A 569 -11.05 6.20 10.58
CA LYS A 569 -11.50 7.23 9.66
C LYS A 569 -11.27 8.61 10.30
N SER A 570 -10.65 9.53 9.58
CA SER A 570 -10.39 10.90 10.02
C SER A 570 -11.70 11.71 10.11
N ASN A 571 -11.69 12.79 10.89
CA ASN A 571 -12.82 13.71 10.96
C ASN A 571 -13.01 14.38 9.58
N PRO A 572 -14.20 14.26 8.94
CA PRO A 572 -14.42 14.79 7.60
C PRO A 572 -14.19 16.30 7.52
N ASN A 573 -14.52 17.06 8.58
CA ASN A 573 -14.28 18.50 8.63
C ASN A 573 -12.78 18.82 8.48
N VAL A 574 -11.89 18.07 9.13
CA VAL A 574 -10.43 18.26 9.01
C VAL A 574 -9.94 17.94 7.60
N THR A 575 -10.53 16.96 6.91
CA THR A 575 -10.19 16.66 5.50
C THR A 575 -10.60 17.77 4.53
N LEU A 576 -11.58 18.58 4.93
CA LEU A 576 -12.11 19.73 4.19
C LEU A 576 -11.55 21.10 4.66
N GLY A 577 -10.77 21.14 5.74
CA GLY A 577 -10.24 22.39 6.32
C GLY A 577 -11.24 23.17 7.19
N LEU A 578 -12.29 22.51 7.68
CA LEU A 578 -13.35 23.08 8.53
C LEU A 578 -13.11 22.79 10.02
N GLU A 579 -13.70 23.60 10.90
CA GLU A 579 -13.58 23.43 12.36
C GLU A 579 -14.24 22.15 12.89
N THR A 580 -13.73 21.64 14.02
CA THR A 580 -14.18 20.39 14.64
C THR A 580 -14.99 20.67 15.92
N VAL A 581 -16.31 20.56 15.81
CA VAL A 581 -17.23 20.64 16.97
C VAL A 581 -17.26 19.30 17.72
N GLU A 582 -17.14 18.20 16.99
CA GLU A 582 -17.15 16.84 17.55
C GLU A 582 -15.76 16.41 18.06
N LYS A 583 -15.72 15.81 19.26
CA LYS A 583 -14.49 15.33 19.91
C LYS A 583 -14.53 13.81 20.15
N VAL A 584 -13.40 13.15 19.99
CA VAL A 584 -13.23 11.72 20.29
C VAL A 584 -13.31 11.49 21.80
N LYS A 585 -13.90 10.37 22.22
CA LYS A 585 -14.09 10.05 23.64
C LYS A 585 -13.57 8.67 24.01
N ILE A 586 -13.20 8.49 25.28
CA ILE A 586 -12.92 7.18 25.86
C ILE A 586 -13.78 6.98 27.11
N THR A 587 -14.66 5.99 27.08
CA THR A 587 -15.36 5.51 28.28
C THR A 587 -14.44 4.56 29.04
N LEU A 588 -14.21 4.85 30.31
CA LEU A 588 -13.49 3.98 31.25
C LEU A 588 -14.46 3.43 32.29
N LEU A 589 -14.40 2.12 32.49
CA LEU A 589 -15.14 1.40 33.52
C LEU A 589 -14.14 0.79 34.49
N LEU A 590 -13.98 1.43 35.64
CA LEU A 590 -13.00 1.08 36.68
C LEU A 590 -13.51 -0.06 37.57
N ASP A 591 -12.62 -0.64 38.38
CA ASP A 591 -13.03 -1.58 39.43
C ASP A 591 -13.23 -0.83 40.76
N PRO A 592 -14.46 -0.76 41.33
CA PRO A 592 -14.73 0.03 42.54
C PRO A 592 -13.96 -0.38 43.82
N LYS A 593 -13.20 -1.48 43.77
CA LYS A 593 -12.29 -1.91 44.85
C LYS A 593 -10.94 -1.18 44.85
N CYS A 594 -10.59 -0.49 43.75
CA CYS A 594 -9.27 0.10 43.56
C CYS A 594 -9.36 1.54 43.04
N THR A 595 -8.31 2.31 43.29
CA THR A 595 -8.05 3.57 42.60
C THR A 595 -6.97 3.39 41.53
N PHE A 596 -6.98 4.24 40.50
CA PHE A 596 -6.12 4.10 39.33
C PHE A 596 -5.45 5.43 38.97
N THR A 597 -4.22 5.33 38.47
CA THR A 597 -3.49 6.40 37.79
C THR A 597 -3.75 6.30 36.29
N ILE A 598 -4.12 7.42 35.66
CA ILE A 598 -4.43 7.50 34.23
C ILE A 598 -3.39 8.39 33.54
N SER A 599 -2.71 7.86 32.52
CA SER A 599 -1.72 8.60 31.74
C SER A 599 -1.76 8.24 30.25
N ILE A 600 -1.27 9.14 29.40
CA ILE A 600 -1.25 9.01 27.94
C ILE A 600 0.14 9.31 27.38
N SER A 601 0.58 8.60 26.33
CA SER A 601 1.80 8.94 25.59
C SER A 601 1.55 9.00 24.08
N THR A 602 2.39 9.72 23.34
CA THR A 602 2.50 9.54 21.88
C THR A 602 2.97 8.12 21.56
N SER A 603 2.67 7.62 20.36
CA SER A 603 3.26 6.38 19.83
C SER A 603 3.78 6.59 18.42
N TRP A 604 4.98 7.13 18.31
CA TRP A 604 5.67 7.37 17.03
C TRP A 604 5.73 6.12 16.14
N TYR A 605 5.93 4.94 16.74
CA TYR A 605 5.97 3.67 16.01
C TYR A 605 4.59 3.27 15.45
N HIS A 606 3.48 3.56 16.15
CA HIS A 606 2.15 3.38 15.59
C HIS A 606 1.77 4.46 14.57
N ARG A 607 2.29 5.69 14.66
CA ARG A 607 2.16 6.70 13.60
C ARG A 607 2.78 6.20 12.29
N LEU A 608 4.00 5.69 12.33
CA LEU A 608 4.67 5.08 11.16
C LEU A 608 3.90 3.88 10.57
N ALA A 609 3.27 3.07 11.43
CA ALA A 609 2.38 2.00 10.98
C ALA A 609 1.10 2.53 10.29
N GLN A 610 0.49 3.61 10.80
CA GLN A 610 -0.68 4.20 10.13
C GLN A 610 -0.31 4.91 8.82
N LEU A 611 0.85 5.58 8.75
CA LEU A 611 1.35 6.18 7.51
C LEU A 611 1.59 5.12 6.42
N SER A 612 2.33 4.05 6.75
CA SER A 612 2.58 2.95 5.81
C SER A 612 1.28 2.23 5.40
N ARG A 613 0.37 1.96 6.34
CA ARG A 613 -0.91 1.28 6.07
C ARG A 613 -1.79 2.01 5.05
N ASN A 614 -1.94 3.32 5.20
CA ASN A 614 -2.94 4.08 4.44
C ASN A 614 -2.37 4.82 3.23
N TYR A 615 -1.05 5.05 3.18
CA TYR A 615 -0.40 5.83 2.12
C TYR A 615 0.64 5.06 1.28
N THR A 616 0.86 3.75 1.52
CA THR A 616 1.67 2.89 0.62
C THR A 616 1.27 3.00 -0.87
N PRO A 617 -0.02 3.05 -1.27
CA PRO A 617 -0.41 3.17 -2.67
C PRO A 617 0.18 4.39 -3.40
N VAL A 618 0.49 5.46 -2.67
CA VAL A 618 1.07 6.70 -3.20
C VAL A 618 2.54 6.55 -3.63
N LEU A 619 3.25 5.55 -3.09
CA LEU A 619 4.68 5.39 -3.39
C LEU A 619 4.94 4.99 -4.85
N VAL A 620 4.04 4.24 -5.48
CA VAL A 620 4.17 3.83 -6.90
C VAL A 620 4.17 5.02 -7.87
N PRO A 621 3.16 5.92 -7.88
CA PRO A 621 3.18 7.10 -8.74
C PRO A 621 4.32 8.05 -8.39
N TYR A 622 4.70 8.16 -7.11
CA TYR A 622 5.81 9.02 -6.70
C TYR A 622 7.16 8.49 -7.22
N VAL A 623 7.42 7.18 -7.17
CA VAL A 623 8.60 6.57 -7.80
C VAL A 623 8.62 6.85 -9.31
N ALA A 624 7.50 6.67 -10.01
CA ALA A 624 7.42 6.93 -11.45
C ALA A 624 7.67 8.41 -11.81
N ALA A 625 7.13 9.35 -11.04
CA ALA A 625 7.40 10.78 -11.22
C ALA A 625 8.88 11.13 -10.96
N ILE A 626 9.52 10.51 -9.96
CA ILE A 626 10.95 10.70 -9.70
C ILE A 626 11.81 10.15 -10.85
N VAL A 627 11.44 9.03 -11.47
CA VAL A 627 12.12 8.52 -12.68
C VAL A 627 11.99 9.52 -13.84
N LEU A 628 10.83 10.15 -14.05
CA LEU A 628 10.67 11.20 -15.07
C LEU A 628 11.53 12.45 -14.78
N LEU A 629 11.69 12.84 -13.51
CA LEU A 629 12.58 13.94 -13.11
C LEU A 629 14.06 13.58 -13.28
N ALA A 630 14.45 12.33 -13.01
CA ALA A 630 15.80 11.83 -13.28
C ALA A 630 16.08 11.78 -14.80
N ALA A 631 15.11 11.37 -15.62
CA ALA A 631 15.19 11.41 -17.08
C ALA A 631 15.35 12.85 -17.60
N ARG A 632 14.63 13.82 -17.00
CA ARG A 632 14.80 15.25 -17.32
C ARG A 632 16.22 15.72 -17.04
N SER A 633 16.81 15.35 -15.90
CA SER A 633 18.19 15.73 -15.58
C SER A 633 19.21 15.08 -16.51
N ASN A 634 18.98 13.84 -16.96
CA ASN A 634 19.83 13.19 -17.96
C ASN A 634 19.74 13.89 -19.34
N ILE A 635 18.53 14.27 -19.79
CA ILE A 635 18.35 15.04 -21.04
C ILE A 635 18.97 16.44 -20.98
N LEU A 636 18.87 17.15 -19.86
CA LEU A 636 19.52 18.46 -19.70
C LEU A 636 21.05 18.33 -19.68
N SER A 637 21.59 17.31 -18.99
CA SER A 637 23.02 16.97 -19.05
C SER A 637 23.48 16.70 -20.49
N LEU A 638 22.67 16.00 -21.29
CA LEU A 638 22.98 15.71 -22.68
C LEU A 638 22.95 16.97 -23.58
N LYS A 639 22.07 17.95 -23.28
CA LYS A 639 22.05 19.27 -23.95
C LYS A 639 23.26 20.12 -23.57
N GLU A 640 23.61 20.19 -22.28
CA GLU A 640 24.60 21.11 -21.73
C GLU A 640 26.05 20.60 -21.83
N HIS A 641 26.26 19.29 -21.65
CA HIS A 641 27.58 18.68 -21.50
C HIS A 641 27.84 17.54 -22.52
N GLY A 642 26.93 17.32 -23.48
CA GLY A 642 27.03 16.26 -24.49
C GLY A 642 27.06 14.83 -23.93
N THR A 643 26.78 14.65 -22.64
CA THR A 643 27.03 13.42 -21.87
C THR A 643 25.84 13.04 -20.97
N CYS A 644 25.60 11.74 -20.84
CA CYS A 644 24.51 11.16 -20.06
C CYS A 644 24.98 10.76 -18.66
N ILE A 645 24.53 11.46 -17.62
CA ILE A 645 24.78 11.12 -16.22
C ILE A 645 24.17 9.77 -15.81
N THR A 646 24.87 9.06 -14.91
CA THR A 646 24.41 7.79 -14.30
C THR A 646 23.08 7.98 -13.55
N ILE A 647 22.28 6.92 -13.42
CA ILE A 647 21.00 6.97 -12.69
C ILE A 647 21.15 7.48 -11.25
N HIS A 648 22.21 7.08 -10.53
CA HIS A 648 22.48 7.58 -9.17
C HIS A 648 22.80 9.07 -9.15
N SER A 649 23.58 9.57 -10.12
CA SER A 649 23.84 11.00 -10.26
C SER A 649 22.56 11.77 -10.62
N ALA A 650 21.70 11.22 -11.47
CA ALA A 650 20.42 11.82 -11.82
C ALA A 650 19.47 11.90 -10.61
N LEU A 651 19.44 10.90 -9.73
CA LEU A 651 18.68 10.90 -8.46
C LEU A 651 19.27 11.83 -7.38
N MET A 652 20.50 12.30 -7.57
CA MET A 652 21.15 13.31 -6.72
C MET A 652 21.07 14.73 -7.28
N SER A 653 20.48 14.93 -8.47
CA SER A 653 20.41 16.23 -9.14
C SER A 653 19.50 17.22 -8.41
N GLU A 654 19.72 18.52 -8.66
CA GLU A 654 18.84 19.59 -8.16
C GLU A 654 17.37 19.36 -8.56
N GLY A 655 17.12 18.95 -9.81
CA GLY A 655 15.77 18.78 -10.36
C GLY A 655 14.94 17.64 -9.75
N VAL A 656 15.57 16.72 -9.01
CA VAL A 656 14.89 15.63 -8.29
C VAL A 656 14.52 16.01 -6.85
N LYS A 657 15.02 17.13 -6.32
CA LYS A 657 14.70 17.58 -4.95
C LYS A 657 13.22 18.00 -4.83
N PRO A 658 12.55 17.75 -3.69
CA PRO A 658 11.10 17.88 -3.56
C PRO A 658 10.59 19.31 -3.80
N TYR A 659 11.37 20.34 -3.46
CA TYR A 659 10.94 21.72 -3.67
C TYR A 659 10.76 22.07 -5.15
N TYR A 660 11.42 21.38 -6.08
CA TYR A 660 11.25 21.61 -7.52
C TYR A 660 9.92 21.12 -8.06
N ALA A 661 9.47 19.91 -7.71
CA ALA A 661 8.28 19.29 -8.32
C ALA A 661 7.09 19.11 -7.37
N LEU A 662 7.34 18.83 -6.08
CA LEU A 662 6.29 18.50 -5.11
C LEU A 662 5.43 19.72 -4.74
N VAL A 663 6.00 20.93 -4.81
CA VAL A 663 5.26 22.18 -4.59
C VAL A 663 4.20 22.38 -5.68
N PHE A 664 4.56 22.21 -6.96
CA PHE A 664 3.62 22.27 -8.07
C PHE A 664 2.66 21.07 -8.09
N GLY A 665 3.10 19.87 -7.69
CA GLY A 665 2.21 18.71 -7.55
C GLY A 665 1.11 18.94 -6.50
N ARG A 666 1.48 19.48 -5.33
CA ARG A 666 0.54 19.88 -4.27
C ARG A 666 -0.40 20.98 -4.74
N LEU A 667 0.14 22.08 -5.27
CA LEU A 667 -0.66 23.20 -5.79
C LEU A 667 -1.61 22.75 -6.91
N GLY A 668 -1.13 21.94 -7.85
CA GLY A 668 -1.93 21.32 -8.91
C GLY A 668 -3.08 20.50 -8.35
N SER A 669 -2.83 19.60 -7.39
CA SER A 669 -3.90 18.82 -6.73
C SER A 669 -4.95 19.71 -6.06
N MET A 670 -4.53 20.82 -5.42
CA MET A 670 -5.44 21.78 -4.79
C MET A 670 -6.27 22.57 -5.81
N THR A 671 -5.66 23.02 -6.91
CA THR A 671 -6.34 23.74 -8.01
C THR A 671 -7.32 22.83 -8.74
N LEU A 672 -6.93 21.60 -9.07
CA LEU A 672 -7.77 20.61 -9.76
C LEU A 672 -9.01 20.23 -8.94
N MET A 673 -8.87 20.07 -7.61
CA MET A 673 -9.99 19.82 -6.71
C MET A 673 -10.88 21.06 -6.47
N SER A 674 -10.31 22.27 -6.57
CA SER A 674 -11.05 23.52 -6.31
C SER A 674 -11.85 24.04 -7.51
N ILE A 675 -11.55 23.60 -8.73
CA ILE A 675 -12.23 24.05 -9.96
C ILE A 675 -13.24 22.97 -10.39
N PRO A 676 -14.58 23.20 -10.27
CA PRO A 676 -15.57 22.14 -10.46
C PRO A 676 -15.56 21.47 -11.84
N PHE A 677 -15.17 22.20 -12.89
CA PHE A 677 -15.04 21.66 -14.25
C PHE A 677 -13.85 20.71 -14.40
N LEU A 678 -12.69 21.05 -13.83
CA LEU A 678 -11.51 20.18 -13.83
C LEU A 678 -11.68 19.00 -12.87
N ALA A 679 -12.45 19.19 -11.80
CA ALA A 679 -12.94 18.09 -10.98
C ALA A 679 -13.77 17.13 -11.84
N PHE A 680 -14.88 17.59 -12.44
CA PHE A 680 -15.76 16.73 -13.23
C PHE A 680 -15.04 15.96 -14.36
N LEU A 681 -14.08 16.58 -15.06
CA LEU A 681 -13.30 15.92 -16.12
C LEU A 681 -12.32 14.83 -15.66
N LEU A 682 -11.95 14.81 -14.37
CA LEU A 682 -10.97 13.88 -13.80
C LEU A 682 -11.58 12.98 -12.71
N GLU A 683 -12.91 12.99 -12.57
CA GLU A 683 -13.61 12.25 -11.52
C GLU A 683 -13.34 10.76 -11.61
N ASN A 684 -13.02 10.18 -10.44
CA ASN A 684 -12.72 8.77 -10.29
C ASN A 684 -13.20 8.27 -8.93
N ALA A 685 -13.45 6.96 -8.82
CA ALA A 685 -13.92 6.32 -7.60
C ALA A 685 -13.02 6.58 -6.37
N THR A 686 -11.71 6.74 -6.57
CA THR A 686 -10.75 6.99 -5.50
C THR A 686 -10.88 8.39 -4.88
N TRP A 687 -11.52 9.35 -5.54
CA TRP A 687 -11.80 10.66 -4.94
C TRP A 687 -12.75 10.61 -3.74
N ARG A 688 -13.54 9.53 -3.61
CA ARG A 688 -14.34 9.28 -2.41
C ARG A 688 -13.49 8.90 -1.18
N ASN A 689 -12.21 8.56 -1.38
CA ASN A 689 -11.25 8.36 -0.31
C ASN A 689 -10.78 9.70 0.29
N LEU A 690 -11.47 10.15 1.34
CA LEU A 690 -11.19 11.38 2.08
C LEU A 690 -9.76 11.43 2.65
N GLU A 691 -9.20 10.29 3.06
CA GLU A 691 -7.84 10.20 3.61
C GLU A 691 -6.77 10.54 2.57
N LEU A 692 -7.05 10.22 1.31
CA LEU A 692 -6.17 10.50 0.18
C LEU A 692 -6.29 11.97 -0.29
N GLN A 693 -7.50 12.55 -0.25
CA GLN A 693 -7.67 14.00 -0.43
C GLN A 693 -6.93 14.80 0.65
N TYR A 694 -7.04 14.38 1.91
CA TYR A 694 -6.30 14.99 3.01
C TYR A 694 -4.79 14.85 2.79
N PHE A 695 -4.32 13.66 2.43
CA PHE A 695 -2.91 13.39 2.16
C PHE A 695 -2.32 14.38 1.13
N THR A 696 -2.93 14.54 -0.06
CA THR A 696 -2.38 15.40 -1.12
C THR A 696 -2.38 16.89 -0.74
N ARG A 697 -3.30 17.32 0.12
CA ARG A 697 -3.34 18.70 0.67
C ARG A 697 -2.37 18.91 1.84
N SER A 698 -2.05 17.86 2.59
CA SER A 698 -1.20 17.89 3.80
C SER A 698 0.30 18.07 3.49
N LEU A 699 1.13 18.15 4.54
CA LEU A 699 2.60 18.10 4.42
C LEU A 699 3.14 16.66 4.33
N LEU A 700 2.30 15.62 4.49
CA LEU A 700 2.70 14.20 4.44
C LEU A 700 3.21 13.76 3.05
N VAL A 701 2.91 14.54 2.00
CA VAL A 701 3.50 14.39 0.67
C VAL A 701 5.03 14.39 0.71
N LEU A 702 5.66 15.15 1.63
CA LEU A 702 7.11 15.25 1.74
C LEU A 702 7.77 13.94 2.21
N PRO A 703 7.47 13.38 3.40
CA PRO A 703 8.05 12.10 3.83
C PRO A 703 7.67 10.94 2.89
N ALA A 704 6.54 10.98 2.20
CA ALA A 704 6.20 10.00 1.16
C ALA A 704 7.12 10.13 -0.07
N TYR A 705 7.39 11.34 -0.56
CA TYR A 705 8.33 11.59 -1.65
C TYR A 705 9.77 11.18 -1.27
N MET A 706 10.20 11.49 -0.04
CA MET A 706 11.50 11.05 0.49
C MET A 706 11.59 9.52 0.60
N THR A 707 10.50 8.85 0.96
CA THR A 707 10.42 7.38 0.97
C THR A 707 10.52 6.81 -0.44
N ALA A 708 9.77 7.37 -1.40
CA ALA A 708 9.82 6.95 -2.81
C ALA A 708 11.21 7.12 -3.42
N LEU A 709 11.91 8.23 -3.15
CA LEU A 709 13.30 8.44 -3.55
C LEU A 709 14.24 7.40 -2.90
N GLY A 710 14.07 7.13 -1.60
CA GLY A 710 14.84 6.11 -0.90
C GLY A 710 14.65 4.71 -1.49
N ILE A 711 13.41 4.33 -1.84
CA ILE A 711 13.10 3.08 -2.56
C ILE A 711 13.84 3.03 -3.89
N LEU A 712 13.80 4.12 -4.67
CA LEU A 712 14.39 4.16 -6.00
C LEU A 712 15.93 4.15 -5.98
N ASN A 713 16.57 4.79 -4.98
CA ASN A 713 18.01 4.66 -4.74
C ASN A 713 18.41 3.21 -4.42
N VAL A 714 17.69 2.53 -3.52
CA VAL A 714 17.97 1.13 -3.18
C VAL A 714 17.70 0.21 -4.37
N ALA A 715 16.64 0.46 -5.16
CA ALA A 715 16.36 -0.26 -6.39
C ALA A 715 17.45 -0.05 -7.46
N ALA A 716 17.96 1.17 -7.61
CA ALA A 716 19.03 1.48 -8.54
C ALA A 716 20.35 0.78 -8.17
N ALA A 717 20.72 0.80 -6.89
CA ALA A 717 21.87 0.04 -6.40
C ALA A 717 21.68 -1.48 -6.60
N ALA A 718 20.49 -2.01 -6.28
CA ALA A 718 20.19 -3.43 -6.45
C ALA A 718 20.22 -3.87 -7.93
N ILE A 719 19.66 -3.06 -8.85
CA ILE A 719 19.67 -3.34 -10.29
C ILE A 719 21.09 -3.33 -10.85
N LEU A 720 21.93 -2.35 -10.49
CA LEU A 720 23.34 -2.33 -10.90
C LEU A 720 24.11 -3.55 -10.35
N CYS A 721 23.93 -3.90 -9.08
CA CYS A 721 24.52 -5.12 -8.52
C CYS A 721 24.05 -6.37 -9.28
N VAL A 722 22.75 -6.50 -9.57
CA VAL A 722 22.21 -7.62 -10.34
C VAL A 722 22.83 -7.68 -11.74
N MET A 723 23.01 -6.55 -12.44
CA MET A 723 23.63 -6.50 -13.77
C MET A 723 25.13 -6.86 -13.75
N VAL A 724 25.88 -6.38 -12.75
CA VAL A 724 27.31 -6.68 -12.59
C VAL A 724 27.57 -8.14 -12.20
N PHE A 725 26.66 -8.76 -11.42
CA PHE A 725 26.73 -10.20 -11.14
C PHE A 725 26.10 -11.05 -12.24
N SER A 726 25.14 -10.54 -13.03
CA SER A 726 24.46 -11.32 -14.08
C SER A 726 25.34 -11.58 -15.29
N SER A 727 26.26 -10.70 -15.69
CA SER A 727 27.23 -10.98 -16.76
C SER A 727 28.07 -12.22 -16.42
N GLN A 728 28.72 -12.22 -15.25
CA GLN A 728 29.51 -13.35 -14.74
C GLN A 728 28.73 -14.65 -14.54
N LEU A 729 27.41 -14.58 -14.38
CA LEU A 729 26.52 -15.72 -14.11
C LEU A 729 25.73 -16.20 -15.33
N ALA A 730 25.37 -15.34 -16.27
CA ALA A 730 24.57 -15.66 -17.46
C ALA A 730 25.27 -16.73 -18.30
N HIS A 731 26.57 -16.54 -18.52
CA HIS A 731 27.45 -17.47 -19.22
C HIS A 731 27.56 -18.86 -18.56
N ARG A 732 27.11 -19.02 -17.30
CA ARG A 732 27.11 -20.28 -16.53
C ARG A 732 25.72 -20.84 -16.19
N LEU A 733 24.67 -20.00 -16.14
CA LEU A 733 23.33 -20.38 -15.68
C LEU A 733 22.30 -20.54 -16.80
N LEU A 734 22.35 -19.72 -17.86
CA LEU A 734 21.49 -19.92 -19.04
C LEU A 734 21.71 -21.32 -19.63
N PHE A 735 22.98 -21.70 -19.77
CA PHE A 735 23.45 -23.04 -20.17
C PHE A 735 23.07 -24.21 -19.24
N ARG A 736 22.55 -23.95 -18.03
CA ARG A 736 22.29 -24.99 -17.02
C ARG A 736 20.82 -25.14 -16.63
N ILE A 737 20.03 -24.07 -16.71
CA ILE A 737 18.62 -24.07 -16.28
C ILE A 737 17.67 -24.13 -17.47
N VAL A 738 18.00 -23.46 -18.59
CA VAL A 738 17.01 -23.18 -19.63
C VAL A 738 16.80 -24.34 -20.60
N TRP A 739 17.83 -25.12 -20.96
CA TRP A 739 17.68 -26.31 -21.81
C TRP A 739 18.46 -27.53 -21.30
N ARG A 740 17.78 -28.68 -21.20
CA ARG A 740 18.37 -29.95 -20.72
C ARG A 740 18.85 -30.87 -21.84
N GLY A 741 19.11 -30.32 -23.03
CA GLY A 741 19.60 -31.05 -24.21
C GLY A 741 20.24 -30.12 -25.25
N SER A 742 21.35 -30.56 -25.84
CA SER A 742 22.19 -29.88 -26.85
C SER A 742 22.70 -28.46 -26.48
N ARG A 743 23.98 -28.37 -26.11
CA ARG A 743 24.67 -27.06 -25.87
C ARG A 743 24.69 -26.19 -27.13
N GLY A 744 25.05 -26.78 -28.26
CA GLY A 744 25.22 -26.09 -29.56
C GLY A 744 23.96 -25.46 -30.15
N LEU A 745 22.77 -25.69 -29.59
CA LEU A 745 21.56 -24.94 -29.98
C LEU A 745 21.42 -23.64 -29.18
N ALA A 746 21.81 -23.65 -27.89
CA ALA A 746 21.76 -22.46 -27.03
C ALA A 746 22.76 -21.40 -27.49
N GLU A 747 23.99 -21.79 -27.86
CA GLU A 747 24.99 -20.90 -28.46
C GLU A 747 24.47 -20.28 -29.76
N LYS A 748 23.89 -21.09 -30.66
CA LYS A 748 23.34 -20.62 -31.94
C LYS A 748 22.11 -19.72 -31.77
N MET A 749 21.29 -19.90 -30.72
CA MET A 749 20.22 -18.97 -30.39
C MET A 749 20.70 -17.71 -29.66
N ALA A 750 21.74 -17.77 -28.83
CA ALA A 750 22.34 -16.58 -28.21
C ALA A 750 23.00 -15.67 -29.27
N ALA A 751 23.80 -16.25 -30.16
CA ALA A 751 24.37 -15.56 -31.32
C ALA A 751 23.29 -15.11 -32.34
N GLY A 752 22.15 -15.80 -32.39
CA GLY A 752 20.98 -15.38 -33.15
C GLY A 752 20.29 -14.15 -32.55
N LEU A 753 20.09 -14.12 -31.22
CA LEU A 753 19.49 -12.99 -30.50
C LEU A 753 20.33 -11.71 -30.64
N GLN A 754 21.66 -11.85 -30.58
CA GLN A 754 22.60 -10.74 -30.76
C GLN A 754 22.43 -10.00 -32.11
N LYS A 755 21.92 -10.67 -33.16
CA LYS A 755 21.82 -10.08 -34.50
C LYS A 755 20.50 -9.39 -34.82
N VAL A 756 19.45 -9.52 -33.99
CA VAL A 756 18.12 -8.99 -34.36
C VAL A 756 17.24 -8.48 -33.19
N PRO A 757 17.61 -7.37 -32.51
CA PRO A 757 16.69 -6.65 -31.62
C PRO A 757 15.36 -6.27 -32.29
N MET A 758 15.39 -5.96 -33.59
CA MET A 758 14.19 -5.71 -34.40
C MET A 758 13.24 -6.92 -34.45
N LEU A 759 13.75 -8.16 -34.50
CA LEU A 759 12.92 -9.38 -34.52
C LEU A 759 12.27 -9.62 -33.16
N MET A 760 12.99 -9.36 -32.06
CA MET A 760 12.41 -9.42 -30.71
C MET A 760 11.28 -8.40 -30.57
N SER A 761 11.50 -7.14 -30.97
CA SER A 761 10.46 -6.10 -30.93
C SER A 761 9.26 -6.44 -31.82
N ALA A 762 9.47 -6.98 -33.02
CA ALA A 762 8.39 -7.45 -33.89
C ALA A 762 7.59 -8.61 -33.25
N ALA A 763 8.28 -9.59 -32.66
CA ALA A 763 7.65 -10.70 -31.95
C ALA A 763 6.84 -10.23 -30.74
N LEU A 764 7.34 -9.24 -29.99
CA LEU A 764 6.64 -8.59 -28.87
C LEU A 764 5.37 -7.86 -29.34
N VAL A 765 5.45 -7.04 -30.40
CA VAL A 765 4.28 -6.38 -31.01
C VAL A 765 3.23 -7.42 -31.47
N CYS A 766 3.64 -8.53 -32.08
CA CYS A 766 2.74 -9.62 -32.45
C CYS A 766 2.18 -10.39 -31.24
N ALA A 767 2.91 -10.49 -30.13
CA ALA A 767 2.48 -11.19 -28.93
C ALA A 767 1.33 -10.49 -28.21
N VAL A 768 1.24 -9.15 -28.25
CA VAL A 768 0.19 -8.37 -27.57
C VAL A 768 -1.24 -8.83 -27.92
N PRO A 769 -1.69 -8.85 -29.19
CA PRO A 769 -3.04 -9.31 -29.55
C PRO A 769 -3.25 -10.82 -29.40
N LEU A 770 -2.16 -11.61 -29.30
CA LEU A 770 -2.20 -13.06 -29.11
C LEU A 770 -2.23 -13.48 -27.63
N SER A 771 -1.93 -12.56 -26.70
CA SER A 771 -1.80 -12.85 -25.27
C SER A 771 -2.34 -11.71 -24.37
N CYS A 772 -1.46 -10.84 -23.88
CA CYS A 772 -1.78 -9.54 -23.28
C CYS A 772 -0.59 -8.58 -23.35
N GLY A 773 -0.87 -7.27 -23.28
CA GLY A 773 0.16 -6.24 -23.27
C GLY A 773 1.18 -6.40 -22.14
N ALA A 774 0.73 -6.82 -20.95
CA ALA A 774 1.55 -7.04 -19.78
C ALA A 774 2.54 -8.21 -19.92
N ALA A 775 2.21 -9.24 -20.71
CA ALA A 775 3.14 -10.30 -21.06
C ALA A 775 4.25 -9.78 -21.99
N SER A 776 3.90 -8.93 -22.96
CA SER A 776 4.88 -8.26 -23.82
C SER A 776 5.79 -7.31 -23.02
N LEU A 777 5.23 -6.50 -22.11
CA LEU A 777 6.00 -5.61 -21.24
C LEU A 777 6.99 -6.39 -20.36
N ALA A 778 6.57 -7.50 -19.76
CA ALA A 778 7.44 -8.33 -18.92
C ALA A 778 8.53 -9.07 -19.73
N ALA A 779 8.19 -9.60 -20.92
CA ALA A 779 9.16 -10.22 -21.81
C ALA A 779 10.18 -9.20 -22.36
N GLY A 780 9.71 -8.01 -22.75
CA GLY A 780 10.56 -6.89 -23.16
C GLY A 780 11.44 -6.39 -22.01
N ALA A 781 10.95 -6.34 -20.77
CA ALA A 781 11.75 -5.99 -19.60
C ALA A 781 12.89 -6.99 -19.37
N ALA A 782 12.62 -8.30 -19.51
CA ALA A 782 13.63 -9.34 -19.39
C ALA A 782 14.68 -9.27 -20.51
N PHE A 783 14.26 -9.01 -21.76
CA PHE A 783 15.19 -8.82 -22.88
C PHE A 783 16.03 -7.55 -22.73
N TYR A 784 15.44 -6.45 -22.26
CA TYR A 784 16.15 -5.19 -22.04
C TYR A 784 17.17 -5.31 -20.88
N ALA A 785 16.83 -6.03 -19.81
CA ALA A 785 17.79 -6.36 -18.75
C ALA A 785 18.96 -7.22 -19.27
N PHE A 786 18.71 -8.15 -20.19
CA PHE A 786 19.75 -8.94 -20.86
C PHE A 786 20.65 -8.07 -21.76
N MET A 787 20.06 -7.21 -22.60
CA MET A 787 20.80 -6.22 -23.42
C MET A 787 21.74 -5.37 -22.55
N LEU A 788 21.22 -4.79 -21.47
CA LEU A 788 22.00 -3.97 -20.53
C LEU A 788 23.10 -4.76 -19.82
N SER A 789 22.84 -6.01 -19.43
CA SER A 789 23.87 -6.87 -18.83
C SER A 789 25.04 -7.12 -19.79
N LYS A 790 24.75 -7.32 -21.09
CA LYS A 790 25.78 -7.47 -22.14
C LYS A 790 26.57 -6.18 -22.37
N MET A 791 25.91 -5.02 -22.43
CA MET A 791 26.61 -3.73 -22.56
C MET A 791 27.55 -3.47 -21.37
N TYR A 792 27.12 -3.80 -20.15
CA TYR A 792 27.98 -3.73 -18.96
C TYR A 792 29.13 -4.73 -18.99
N GLU A 793 28.94 -5.93 -19.56
CA GLU A 793 30.00 -6.92 -19.77
C GLU A 793 31.08 -6.38 -20.73
N GLU A 794 30.68 -5.91 -21.91
CA GLU A 794 31.59 -5.35 -22.92
C GLU A 794 32.36 -4.11 -22.41
N TYR A 795 31.69 -3.21 -21.68
CA TYR A 795 32.33 -2.06 -21.04
C TYR A 795 33.32 -2.46 -19.93
N LEU A 796 32.97 -3.44 -19.09
CA LEU A 796 33.87 -3.93 -18.04
C LEU A 796 35.10 -4.64 -18.63
N GLU A 797 34.94 -5.35 -19.74
CA GLU A 797 36.04 -5.97 -20.47
C GLU A 797 36.98 -4.92 -21.07
N ASP A 798 36.48 -3.95 -21.85
CA ASP A 798 37.35 -2.91 -22.43
C ASP A 798 37.96 -1.98 -21.35
N TYR A 799 37.28 -1.75 -20.22
CA TYR A 799 37.89 -1.10 -19.04
C TYR A 799 39.04 -1.93 -18.46
N VAL A 800 38.87 -3.25 -18.30
CA VAL A 800 39.94 -4.15 -17.83
C VAL A 800 41.08 -4.21 -18.83
N TYR A 801 40.83 -4.26 -20.14
CA TYR A 801 41.87 -4.23 -21.16
C TYR A 801 42.63 -2.91 -21.17
N ARG A 802 41.99 -1.75 -20.94
CA ARG A 802 42.65 -0.45 -20.77
C ARG A 802 43.42 -0.33 -19.45
N LEU A 803 42.96 -0.96 -18.37
CA LEU A 803 43.71 -1.05 -17.12
C LEU A 803 44.96 -1.94 -17.29
N MET A 804 44.81 -3.07 -17.98
CA MET A 804 45.90 -3.98 -18.33
C MET A 804 46.90 -3.33 -19.29
N SER A 805 46.46 -2.53 -20.28
CA SER A 805 47.39 -1.80 -21.16
C SER A 805 48.13 -0.69 -20.42
N LYS A 806 47.49 0.03 -19.49
CA LYS A 806 48.15 1.00 -18.60
C LYS A 806 49.16 0.37 -17.65
N ILE A 807 48.86 -0.82 -17.11
CA ILE A 807 49.81 -1.59 -16.30
C ILE A 807 50.97 -2.10 -17.17
N ALA A 808 50.68 -2.68 -18.34
CA ALA A 808 51.67 -3.22 -19.26
C ALA A 808 52.57 -2.14 -19.88
N SER A 809 52.05 -0.95 -20.22
CA SER A 809 52.84 0.20 -20.67
C SER A 809 53.77 0.71 -19.56
N ARG A 810 53.29 0.80 -18.31
CA ARG A 810 54.16 1.13 -17.16
C ARG A 810 55.26 0.08 -16.96
N ILE A 811 54.94 -1.21 -17.08
CA ILE A 811 55.93 -2.29 -17.01
C ILE A 811 56.92 -2.20 -18.18
N CYS A 812 56.46 -1.99 -19.41
CA CYS A 812 57.28 -1.80 -20.61
C CYS A 812 58.27 -0.63 -20.42
N ARG A 813 57.79 0.53 -19.97
CA ARG A 813 58.62 1.70 -19.65
C ARG A 813 59.61 1.44 -18.51
N ILE A 814 59.27 0.61 -17.51
CA ILE A 814 60.18 0.21 -16.42
C ILE A 814 61.27 -0.77 -16.91
N PHE A 815 60.94 -1.76 -17.75
CA PHE A 815 61.92 -2.67 -18.33
C PHE A 815 62.84 -1.94 -19.31
N ARG A 816 62.30 -1.11 -20.21
CA ARG A 816 63.10 -0.25 -21.10
C ARG A 816 63.94 0.77 -20.33
N SER A 817 63.51 1.22 -19.14
CA SER A 817 64.32 2.05 -18.24
C SER A 817 65.51 1.29 -17.62
N LYS A 818 65.42 -0.03 -17.43
CA LYS A 818 66.58 -0.88 -17.09
C LYS A 818 67.48 -1.11 -18.30
N GLU A 819 66.90 -1.44 -19.44
CA GLU A 819 67.61 -1.75 -20.68
C GLU A 819 68.43 -0.54 -21.19
N ASN A 820 67.82 0.65 -21.22
CA ASN A 820 68.54 1.91 -21.49
C ASN A 820 69.63 2.20 -20.45
N LYS A 821 69.50 1.73 -19.19
CA LYS A 821 70.53 1.83 -18.14
C LYS A 821 71.66 0.80 -18.27
N GLU A 822 71.52 -0.19 -19.14
CA GLU A 822 72.58 -1.13 -19.51
C GLU A 822 73.25 -0.69 -20.82
N ILE A 823 72.47 -0.25 -21.81
CA ILE A 823 72.98 0.38 -23.03
C ILE A 823 73.81 1.64 -22.70
N SER A 824 73.33 2.50 -21.80
CA SER A 824 74.09 3.70 -21.37
C SER A 824 75.33 3.39 -20.51
N LYS A 825 75.53 2.13 -20.09
CA LYS A 825 76.79 1.67 -19.44
C LYS A 825 77.79 1.11 -20.45
N ILE A 826 77.31 0.64 -21.60
CA ILE A 826 78.17 0.11 -22.68
C ILE A 826 78.81 1.27 -23.46
N SER A 827 78.09 2.38 -23.66
CA SER A 827 78.56 3.54 -24.46
C SER A 827 79.51 4.52 -23.76
N LEU A 828 79.95 4.25 -22.52
CA LEU A 828 80.74 5.20 -21.71
C LEU A 828 82.14 4.71 -21.29
N ASN A 829 82.55 3.51 -21.71
CA ASN A 829 83.79 2.87 -21.23
C ASN A 829 84.99 2.98 -22.20
N GLN A 830 85.23 4.18 -22.75
CA GLN A 830 86.47 4.53 -23.47
C GLN A 830 87.03 5.93 -23.11
N LYS A 831 87.15 6.22 -21.81
CA LYS A 831 88.27 7.00 -21.24
C LYS A 831 88.31 6.88 -19.72
N SER A 832 89.47 6.53 -19.18
CA SER A 832 89.70 6.26 -17.76
C SER A 832 90.49 7.38 -17.09
N GLU A 833 90.11 7.80 -15.87
CA GLU A 833 91.09 8.34 -14.92
C GLU A 833 90.62 8.29 -13.44
N SER A 834 91.59 8.23 -12.51
CA SER A 834 91.44 8.39 -11.05
C SER A 834 90.68 7.35 -10.20
N THR A 835 91.16 6.10 -10.25
CA THR A 835 91.62 5.31 -9.08
C THR A 835 90.94 5.46 -7.69
N LYS A 836 90.30 4.38 -7.20
CA LYS A 836 90.59 3.75 -5.88
C LYS A 836 89.83 2.42 -5.68
N THR A 837 90.42 1.49 -4.92
CA THR A 837 89.92 0.12 -4.65
C THR A 837 90.09 -0.25 -3.17
N ASN A 838 89.17 -1.03 -2.60
CA ASN A 838 89.50 -2.11 -1.65
C ASN A 838 88.32 -3.05 -1.31
N SER A 839 88.68 -4.29 -0.94
CA SER A 839 87.91 -5.32 -0.21
C SER A 839 86.53 -5.78 -0.73
N LEU A 840 86.44 -7.06 -1.11
CA LEU A 840 85.21 -7.86 -1.22
C LEU A 840 84.91 -8.61 0.10
N GLU A 841 83.65 -8.99 0.31
CA GLU A 841 83.24 -10.03 1.26
C GLU A 841 83.42 -11.46 0.68
N ASN A 842 83.27 -12.48 1.53
CA ASN A 842 83.70 -13.84 1.24
C ASN A 842 82.65 -14.93 1.54
N THR A 843 82.37 -15.77 0.54
CA THR A 843 81.86 -17.17 0.58
C THR A 843 80.71 -17.63 1.51
N LYS A 844 79.65 -18.14 0.86
CA LYS A 844 78.97 -19.46 1.06
C LYS A 844 78.18 -19.79 2.36
N THR A 845 76.86 -19.85 2.20
CA THR A 845 75.94 -20.99 2.51
C THR A 845 76.29 -22.04 3.59
N VAL A 846 75.36 -22.31 4.53
CA VAL A 846 74.62 -23.61 4.72
C VAL A 846 73.54 -23.48 5.83
N ASP A 847 72.63 -24.46 5.91
CA ASP A 847 71.30 -24.48 6.56
C ASP A 847 71.14 -24.42 8.11
N ASN A 848 69.87 -24.20 8.50
CA ASN A 848 69.07 -24.88 9.56
C ASN A 848 68.85 -24.27 10.98
N LYS A 849 67.56 -23.94 11.22
CA LYS A 849 66.68 -24.19 12.41
C LYS A 849 66.87 -23.47 13.77
N GLY A 850 65.74 -22.88 14.21
CA GLY A 850 65.29 -22.74 15.62
C GLY A 850 65.32 -21.31 16.20
N HIS A 851 64.50 -20.93 17.20
CA HIS A 851 63.21 -21.44 17.70
C HIS A 851 62.52 -20.39 18.63
N THR A 852 61.18 -20.33 18.63
CA THR A 852 60.26 -19.86 19.72
C THR A 852 60.36 -18.47 20.40
N ASP A 853 59.24 -17.74 20.31
CA ASP A 853 58.47 -17.03 21.37
C ASP A 853 58.88 -15.68 22.04
N LYS A 854 57.84 -14.81 22.17
CA LYS A 854 57.56 -13.83 23.27
C LYS A 854 58.45 -12.57 23.41
N ARG A 855 57.97 -11.42 23.94
CA ARG A 855 56.63 -10.76 24.04
C ARG A 855 56.82 -9.34 24.65
N ASP A 856 55.77 -8.49 24.64
CA ASP A 856 55.51 -7.38 25.60
C ASP A 856 56.48 -6.14 25.59
N ILE A 857 56.14 -4.89 26.00
CA ILE A 857 54.87 -4.09 25.95
C ILE A 857 55.16 -2.57 26.21
N ILE A 858 54.36 -1.66 25.59
CA ILE A 858 53.94 -0.26 25.93
C ILE A 858 54.88 0.75 26.66
N GLY A 859 54.86 2.04 26.22
CA GLY A 859 55.25 3.21 27.04
C GLY A 859 55.05 4.60 26.38
N ASP A 860 54.26 5.47 27.03
CA ASP A 860 53.84 6.86 26.68
C ASP A 860 55.01 7.92 26.70
N ASP A 861 54.88 9.24 26.46
CA ASP A 861 53.72 10.18 26.50
C ASP A 861 53.92 11.51 25.70
N LYS A 862 52.86 12.34 25.60
CA LYS A 862 52.69 13.84 25.45
C LYS A 862 53.88 14.79 25.11
N SER A 863 53.73 16.00 24.53
CA SER A 863 52.58 16.90 24.15
C SER A 863 53.05 18.14 23.35
N THR A 864 52.13 18.84 22.61
CA THR A 864 52.07 20.32 22.29
C THR A 864 53.33 21.07 21.74
N GLU A 865 53.38 22.24 21.07
CA GLU A 865 52.52 23.32 20.49
C GLU A 865 53.47 24.25 19.64
N ILE A 866 53.15 25.18 18.72
CA ILE A 866 51.94 25.75 18.04
C ILE A 866 52.41 26.58 16.78
N ASP A 867 51.50 27.21 16.00
CA ASP A 867 51.72 28.29 14.98
C ASP A 867 52.54 27.99 13.69
N ASN A 868 52.53 28.83 12.63
CA ASN A 868 51.41 29.42 11.84
C ASN A 868 51.91 30.13 10.55
N ASP A 869 50.96 30.43 9.65
CA ASP A 869 50.94 31.52 8.63
C ASP A 869 51.58 31.36 7.22
N ASP A 870 51.06 32.19 6.29
CA ASP A 870 51.09 32.11 4.82
C ASP A 870 52.29 32.82 4.14
N SER A 871 52.59 32.43 2.88
CA SER A 871 53.04 33.40 1.85
C SER A 871 52.92 32.86 0.41
N LYS A 872 52.55 33.75 -0.53
CA LYS A 872 52.45 33.48 -1.98
C LYS A 872 53.68 34.03 -2.71
N ALA A 873 54.15 33.34 -3.75
CA ALA A 873 55.03 33.95 -4.77
C ALA A 873 54.85 33.34 -6.17
N LEU A 874 55.15 34.19 -7.16
CA LEU A 874 55.01 34.14 -8.62
C LEU A 874 55.40 32.86 -9.39
N MET A 875 54.82 32.72 -10.59
CA MET A 875 55.41 32.00 -11.73
C MET A 875 56.47 32.87 -12.45
N PRO A 876 57.28 32.27 -13.33
CA PRO A 876 57.34 32.79 -14.70
C PRO A 876 56.92 31.77 -15.78
N LYS A 877 56.61 32.27 -16.98
CA LYS A 877 56.28 31.47 -18.17
C LYS A 877 57.55 30.81 -18.75
N ASN A 878 57.35 29.73 -19.51
CA ASN A 878 58.28 29.30 -20.57
C ASN A 878 57.52 29.11 -21.88
N THR A 879 58.24 29.24 -23.00
CA THR A 879 57.70 29.33 -24.36
C THR A 879 57.31 27.96 -24.94
N GLU A 880 56.58 27.98 -26.05
CA GLU A 880 56.05 26.80 -26.75
C GLU A 880 57.13 26.01 -27.52
N GLU A 881 57.05 24.68 -27.46
CA GLU A 881 57.57 23.77 -28.50
C GLU A 881 56.40 22.89 -28.96
N GLU A 882 56.11 22.89 -30.26
CA GLU A 882 55.03 22.07 -30.81
C GLU A 882 55.35 20.58 -30.73
N LYS A 883 54.49 19.81 -30.04
CA LYS A 883 54.48 18.34 -30.12
C LYS A 883 53.24 17.85 -30.86
N VAL A 884 53.48 17.35 -32.06
CA VAL A 884 52.48 16.70 -32.93
C VAL A 884 51.76 15.60 -32.16
N LYS A 885 50.43 15.75 -32.00
CA LYS A 885 49.58 14.71 -31.40
C LYS A 885 49.39 13.54 -32.36
N CYS A 886 49.74 12.34 -31.91
CA CYS A 886 49.23 11.11 -32.51
C CYS A 886 47.82 10.80 -31.96
N GLY A 887 46.80 10.82 -32.83
CA GLY A 887 45.52 10.12 -32.66
C GLY A 887 44.76 10.25 -31.33
N THR A 888 44.25 11.44 -30.98
CA THR A 888 43.35 11.62 -29.81
C THR A 888 41.89 11.25 -30.12
N ASN A 889 41.64 10.04 -30.66
CA ASN A 889 40.29 9.56 -30.98
C ASN A 889 39.76 8.51 -29.97
N GLU A 890 40.63 7.84 -29.21
CA GLU A 890 40.23 6.66 -28.40
C GLU A 890 39.79 6.98 -26.96
N GLU A 891 39.98 8.19 -26.43
CA GLU A 891 39.36 8.56 -25.14
C GLU A 891 37.84 8.73 -25.28
N ASN A 892 37.39 9.42 -26.35
CA ASN A 892 35.97 9.66 -26.67
C ASN A 892 35.11 8.38 -26.65
N ASN A 893 35.63 7.24 -27.13
CA ASN A 893 34.86 6.00 -27.22
C ASN A 893 34.38 5.49 -25.85
N VAL A 894 35.18 5.59 -24.79
CA VAL A 894 34.79 5.10 -23.45
C VAL A 894 33.74 5.99 -22.81
N ASP A 895 33.81 7.30 -23.05
CA ASP A 895 32.77 8.22 -22.60
C ASP A 895 31.46 7.98 -23.39
N ASP A 896 31.53 7.64 -24.67
CA ASP A 896 30.34 7.32 -25.47
C ASP A 896 29.73 5.94 -25.20
N ASP A 897 30.53 4.91 -24.88
CA ASP A 897 30.03 3.64 -24.35
C ASP A 897 29.32 3.84 -22.99
N LEU A 898 29.89 4.68 -22.12
CA LEU A 898 29.30 5.02 -20.82
C LEU A 898 28.03 5.88 -20.98
N ASN A 899 27.99 6.81 -21.93
CA ASN A 899 26.81 7.59 -22.30
C ASN A 899 25.67 6.67 -22.78
N ASN A 900 26.00 5.73 -23.67
CA ASN A 900 25.09 4.75 -24.24
C ASN A 900 24.45 3.88 -23.13
N ILE A 901 25.27 3.32 -22.23
CA ILE A 901 24.81 2.58 -21.05
C ILE A 901 23.90 3.45 -20.16
N ASN A 902 24.30 4.67 -19.82
CA ASN A 902 23.52 5.54 -18.94
C ASN A 902 22.16 5.93 -19.54
N PHE A 903 22.09 6.15 -20.85
CA PHE A 903 20.84 6.39 -21.57
C PHE A 903 19.90 5.18 -21.54
N HIS A 904 20.40 3.99 -21.92
CA HIS A 904 19.57 2.79 -21.89
C HIS A 904 19.14 2.37 -20.49
N MET A 905 19.97 2.63 -19.47
CA MET A 905 19.59 2.46 -18.06
C MET A 905 18.40 3.34 -17.68
N MET A 906 18.40 4.63 -18.07
CA MET A 906 17.27 5.54 -17.81
C MET A 906 15.98 5.06 -18.49
N MET A 907 16.08 4.67 -19.76
CA MET A 907 14.95 4.14 -20.53
C MET A 907 14.44 2.79 -19.95
N PHE A 908 15.31 1.96 -19.39
CA PHE A 908 14.93 0.75 -18.66
C PHE A 908 14.19 1.06 -17.35
N PHE A 909 14.54 2.11 -16.61
CA PHE A 909 13.75 2.53 -15.44
C PHE A 909 12.33 2.99 -15.82
N LEU A 910 12.17 3.69 -16.94
CA LEU A 910 10.85 4.05 -17.47
C LEU A 910 10.05 2.80 -17.87
N TRP A 911 10.69 1.83 -18.55
CA TRP A 911 10.07 0.54 -18.89
C TRP A 911 9.64 -0.25 -17.65
N MET A 912 10.49 -0.31 -16.63
CA MET A 912 10.20 -1.01 -15.37
C MET A 912 9.06 -0.35 -14.58
N ALA A 913 9.00 0.98 -14.53
CA ALA A 913 7.90 1.70 -13.88
C ALA A 913 6.53 1.33 -14.48
N VAL A 914 6.43 1.26 -15.81
CA VAL A 914 5.22 0.82 -16.51
C VAL A 914 4.96 -0.68 -16.31
N THR A 915 6.00 -1.52 -16.42
CA THR A 915 5.86 -2.98 -16.27
C THR A 915 5.32 -3.35 -14.87
N ILE A 916 5.80 -2.68 -13.81
CA ILE A 916 5.35 -2.90 -12.43
C ILE A 916 3.85 -2.59 -12.26
N VAL A 917 3.34 -1.50 -12.85
CA VAL A 917 1.91 -1.14 -12.80
C VAL A 917 1.03 -2.20 -13.47
N ASN A 918 1.53 -2.87 -14.52
CA ASN A 918 0.78 -3.86 -15.29
C ASN A 918 0.89 -5.32 -14.76
N ILE A 919 1.63 -5.57 -13.67
CA ILE A 919 1.76 -6.92 -13.05
C ILE A 919 0.40 -7.59 -12.76
N PRO A 920 -0.66 -6.91 -12.25
CA PRO A 920 -1.96 -7.56 -12.01
C PRO A 920 -2.63 -8.13 -13.27
N ALA A 921 -2.47 -7.48 -14.42
CA ALA A 921 -2.99 -7.97 -15.69
C ALA A 921 -2.22 -9.22 -16.16
N LEU A 922 -0.89 -9.23 -16.02
CA LEU A 922 -0.05 -10.41 -16.30
C LEU A 922 -0.43 -11.62 -15.44
N LEU A 923 -0.59 -11.42 -14.12
CA LEU A 923 -0.97 -12.49 -13.21
C LEU A 923 -2.38 -13.03 -13.46
N THR A 924 -3.33 -12.14 -13.83
CA THR A 924 -4.70 -12.55 -14.17
C THR A 924 -4.74 -13.31 -15.50
N TRP A 925 -3.98 -12.88 -16.50
CA TRP A 925 -3.79 -13.62 -17.76
C TRP A 925 -3.20 -15.01 -17.49
N ALA A 926 -2.11 -15.12 -16.72
CA ALA A 926 -1.50 -16.40 -16.38
C ALA A 926 -2.46 -17.35 -15.64
N ARG A 927 -3.34 -16.82 -14.79
CA ARG A 927 -4.39 -17.59 -14.08
C ARG A 927 -5.49 -18.12 -15.03
N ASN A 928 -5.81 -17.39 -16.09
CA ASN A 928 -6.87 -17.72 -17.04
C ASN A 928 -6.39 -18.35 -18.36
N PHE A 929 -5.08 -18.42 -18.61
CA PHE A 929 -4.44 -18.95 -19.82
C PHE A 929 -4.97 -20.33 -20.25
N LYS A 930 -5.31 -21.20 -19.29
CA LYS A 930 -5.91 -22.53 -19.54
C LYS A 930 -7.27 -22.48 -20.26
N TYR A 931 -8.03 -21.41 -20.08
CA TYR A 931 -9.38 -21.24 -20.65
C TYR A 931 -9.37 -20.31 -21.86
N THR A 932 -8.53 -19.26 -21.84
CA THR A 932 -8.39 -18.27 -22.90
C THR A 932 -6.94 -17.80 -23.00
N MET A 933 -6.31 -17.97 -24.17
CA MET A 933 -4.95 -17.47 -24.40
C MET A 933 -4.86 -15.94 -24.45
N VAL A 934 -5.96 -15.24 -24.78
CA VAL A 934 -6.05 -13.77 -24.84
C VAL A 934 -6.77 -13.24 -23.61
N LEU A 935 -6.22 -12.21 -22.95
CA LEU A 935 -6.88 -11.51 -21.84
C LEU A 935 -8.01 -10.61 -22.39
N LYS A 936 -9.21 -10.65 -21.79
CA LYS A 936 -10.36 -9.84 -22.21
C LYS A 936 -11.15 -9.31 -21.01
N PRO A 937 -11.35 -7.97 -20.88
CA PRO A 937 -10.65 -6.90 -21.61
C PRO A 937 -9.13 -6.97 -21.37
N ASP A 938 -8.31 -6.20 -22.08
CA ASP A 938 -6.89 -6.04 -21.73
C ASP A 938 -6.57 -4.56 -21.47
N THR A 939 -6.41 -4.21 -20.19
CA THR A 939 -6.09 -2.85 -19.74
C THR A 939 -4.64 -2.45 -20.01
N SER A 940 -3.80 -3.42 -20.37
CA SER A 940 -2.38 -3.22 -20.71
C SER A 940 -2.13 -3.19 -22.22
N TYR A 941 -3.15 -3.44 -23.06
CA TYR A 941 -3.02 -3.63 -24.51
C TYR A 941 -2.31 -2.46 -25.20
N HIS A 942 -2.83 -1.24 -25.05
CA HIS A 942 -2.29 -0.05 -25.72
C HIS A 942 -0.85 0.26 -25.26
N THR A 943 -0.61 0.22 -23.95
CA THR A 943 0.71 0.37 -23.33
C THR A 943 1.71 -0.64 -23.90
N GLY A 944 1.38 -1.93 -23.85
CA GLY A 944 2.24 -3.00 -24.32
C GLY A 944 2.53 -2.90 -25.80
N PHE A 945 1.52 -2.58 -26.63
CA PHE A 945 1.69 -2.36 -28.06
C PHE A 945 2.63 -1.19 -28.37
N VAL A 946 2.37 -0.01 -27.78
CA VAL A 946 3.16 1.21 -28.04
C VAL A 946 4.60 1.04 -27.56
N MET A 947 4.83 0.51 -26.36
CA MET A 947 6.20 0.32 -25.87
C MET A 947 6.96 -0.75 -26.65
N SER A 948 6.31 -1.83 -27.08
CA SER A 948 6.93 -2.84 -27.97
C SER A 948 7.23 -2.28 -29.37
N ALA A 949 6.43 -1.34 -29.87
CA ALA A 949 6.74 -0.64 -31.12
C ALA A 949 7.93 0.32 -30.95
N CYS A 950 7.97 1.10 -29.86
CA CYS A 950 9.11 1.98 -29.55
C CYS A 950 10.41 1.19 -29.29
N SER A 951 10.34 -0.02 -28.71
CA SER A 951 11.54 -0.84 -28.49
C SER A 951 12.24 -1.25 -29.80
N ALA A 952 11.52 -1.33 -30.91
CA ALA A 952 12.10 -1.56 -32.23
C ALA A 952 13.08 -0.45 -32.64
N ILE A 953 12.85 0.78 -32.20
CA ILE A 953 13.74 1.93 -32.44
C ILE A 953 14.82 1.97 -31.36
N VAL A 954 14.41 2.02 -30.08
CA VAL A 954 15.32 2.24 -28.95
C VAL A 954 16.42 1.18 -28.90
N TRP A 955 16.11 -0.10 -29.06
CA TRP A 955 17.13 -1.18 -28.98
C TRP A 955 18.06 -1.28 -30.22
N GLN A 956 17.95 -0.38 -31.19
CA GLN A 956 18.88 -0.26 -32.33
C GLN A 956 19.74 1.02 -32.27
N MET A 957 19.61 1.84 -31.23
CA MET A 957 20.40 3.06 -31.06
C MET A 957 21.79 2.75 -30.50
N ASN A 958 22.83 3.25 -31.17
CA ASN A 958 24.20 3.25 -30.65
C ASN A 958 24.43 4.51 -29.77
N GLY A 959 23.69 4.61 -28.68
CA GLY A 959 23.64 5.79 -27.82
C GLY A 959 22.68 6.89 -28.31
N PRO A 960 22.45 7.93 -27.48
CA PRO A 960 21.55 9.03 -27.82
C PRO A 960 22.25 10.06 -28.73
N ARG A 961 21.48 10.68 -29.63
CA ARG A 961 22.01 11.71 -30.55
C ARG A 961 22.29 13.01 -29.78
N LYS A 962 23.45 13.60 -30.01
CA LYS A 962 23.86 14.87 -29.38
C LYS A 962 23.18 16.04 -30.11
N ASN A 963 23.15 17.22 -29.48
CA ASN A 963 22.74 18.50 -30.10
C ASN A 963 21.34 18.54 -30.76
N LEU A 964 20.36 17.77 -30.27
CA LEU A 964 18.98 17.81 -30.78
C LEU A 964 18.22 19.07 -30.33
N ARG A 965 17.61 19.75 -31.29
CA ARG A 965 16.97 21.07 -31.11
C ARG A 965 15.89 21.12 -30.02
N HIS A 966 15.07 20.08 -29.88
CA HIS A 966 13.89 20.12 -29.00
C HIS A 966 14.13 19.59 -27.57
N TYR A 967 15.39 19.41 -27.14
CA TYR A 967 15.69 18.86 -25.81
C TYR A 967 15.06 19.66 -24.65
N GLU A 968 14.96 20.97 -24.77
CA GLU A 968 14.36 21.82 -23.74
C GLU A 968 12.82 21.67 -23.66
N ALA A 969 12.17 21.44 -24.80
CA ALA A 969 10.74 21.14 -24.86
C ALA A 969 10.45 19.76 -24.22
N VAL A 970 11.27 18.74 -24.52
CA VAL A 970 11.13 17.41 -23.91
C VAL A 970 11.44 17.44 -22.40
N ALA A 971 12.47 18.18 -21.96
CA ALA A 971 12.76 18.39 -20.54
C ALA A 971 11.63 19.11 -19.79
N SER A 972 10.92 20.03 -20.45
CA SER A 972 9.74 20.74 -19.91
C SER A 972 8.50 19.84 -19.87
N LEU A 973 8.33 18.98 -20.87
CA LEU A 973 7.25 18.00 -20.93
C LEU A 973 7.42 16.88 -19.89
N LEU A 974 8.66 16.43 -19.64
CA LEU A 974 9.00 15.52 -18.53
C LEU A 974 8.67 16.13 -17.16
N PHE A 975 8.99 17.42 -16.95
CA PHE A 975 8.66 18.11 -15.70
C PHE A 975 7.15 18.21 -15.49
N THR A 976 6.40 18.65 -16.50
CA THR A 976 4.94 18.81 -16.41
C THR A 976 4.22 17.47 -16.24
N MET A 977 4.67 16.39 -16.91
CA MET A 977 4.14 15.04 -16.69
C MET A 977 4.49 14.51 -15.28
N ALA A 978 5.69 14.76 -14.77
CA ALA A 978 6.05 14.39 -13.40
C ALA A 978 5.16 15.11 -12.36
N VAL A 979 4.92 16.41 -12.54
CA VAL A 979 4.00 17.21 -11.70
C VAL A 979 2.57 16.68 -11.79
N PHE A 980 2.10 16.31 -12.98
CA PHE A 980 0.77 15.71 -13.20
C PHE A 980 0.62 14.35 -12.49
N ILE A 981 1.63 13.49 -12.57
CA ILE A 981 1.65 12.20 -11.85
C ILE A 981 1.75 12.40 -10.34
N LEU A 982 2.50 13.39 -9.83
CA LEU A 982 2.51 13.72 -8.39
C LEU A 982 1.15 14.23 -7.89
N ALA A 983 0.40 14.95 -8.72
CA ALA A 983 -0.90 15.52 -8.37
C ALA A 983 -2.06 14.51 -8.45
N LEU A 984 -2.09 13.67 -9.49
CA LEU A 984 -3.25 12.80 -9.81
C LEU A 984 -2.95 11.29 -9.76
N GLY A 985 -1.70 10.89 -9.98
CA GLY A 985 -1.27 9.48 -9.87
C GLY A 985 -1.62 8.80 -8.53
N PRO A 986 -1.69 9.50 -7.36
CA PRO A 986 -2.18 8.89 -6.13
C PRO A 986 -3.61 8.32 -6.24
N PHE A 987 -4.46 8.89 -7.09
CA PHE A 987 -5.87 8.50 -7.26
C PHE A 987 -6.08 7.43 -8.35
N SER A 988 -5.17 7.32 -9.32
CA SER A 988 -5.20 6.22 -10.30
C SER A 988 -3.83 5.90 -10.89
N LEU A 989 -3.46 4.63 -10.87
CA LEU A 989 -2.22 4.14 -11.49
C LEU A 989 -2.33 4.07 -13.03
N SER A 990 -3.53 4.15 -13.61
CA SER A 990 -3.70 4.30 -15.06
C SER A 990 -3.01 5.56 -15.61
N ILE A 991 -2.95 6.63 -14.81
CA ILE A 991 -2.26 7.88 -15.14
C ILE A 991 -0.73 7.65 -15.21
N VAL A 992 -0.18 6.80 -14.35
CA VAL A 992 1.23 6.38 -14.43
C VAL A 992 1.46 5.55 -15.70
N ASN A 993 0.57 4.58 -15.95
CA ASN A 993 0.65 3.65 -17.09
C ASN A 993 0.72 4.40 -18.43
N TYR A 994 -0.24 5.30 -18.68
CA TYR A 994 -0.29 6.08 -19.92
C TYR A 994 0.70 7.25 -19.93
N GLY A 995 0.89 7.95 -18.81
CA GLY A 995 1.78 9.12 -18.72
C GLY A 995 3.26 8.78 -18.97
N VAL A 996 3.76 7.69 -18.39
CA VAL A 996 5.15 7.24 -18.63
C VAL A 996 5.31 6.68 -20.04
N THR A 997 4.31 5.94 -20.56
CA THR A 997 4.33 5.44 -21.96
C THR A 997 4.35 6.58 -22.97
N PHE A 998 3.57 7.64 -22.74
CA PHE A 998 3.58 8.84 -23.58
C PHE A 998 4.97 9.49 -23.59
N MET A 999 5.62 9.67 -22.42
CA MET A 999 6.96 10.25 -22.36
C MET A 999 8.04 9.36 -23.00
N PHE A 1000 7.97 8.04 -22.81
CA PHE A 1000 8.85 7.08 -23.50
C PHE A 1000 8.70 7.18 -25.03
N THR A 1001 7.46 7.37 -25.51
CA THR A 1001 7.15 7.57 -26.93
C THR A 1001 7.72 8.89 -27.45
N ILE A 1002 7.55 10.00 -26.72
CA ILE A 1002 8.11 11.31 -27.10
C ILE A 1002 9.64 11.27 -27.16
N ILE A 1003 10.32 10.65 -26.19
CA ILE A 1003 11.79 10.49 -26.22
C ILE A 1003 12.19 9.68 -27.46
N THR A 1004 11.49 8.57 -27.76
CA THR A 1004 11.77 7.74 -28.93
C THR A 1004 11.57 8.50 -30.25
N ILE A 1005 10.49 9.29 -30.36
CA ILE A 1005 10.20 10.14 -31.53
C ILE A 1005 11.27 11.23 -31.69
N GLN A 1006 11.69 11.89 -30.61
CA GLN A 1006 12.74 12.91 -30.68
C GLN A 1006 14.05 12.30 -31.21
N GLN A 1007 14.49 11.18 -30.64
CA GLN A 1007 15.75 10.55 -31.06
C GLN A 1007 15.74 10.12 -32.55
N LEU A 1008 14.59 9.72 -33.10
CA LEU A 1008 14.51 9.30 -34.51
C LEU A 1008 14.29 10.46 -35.50
N TYR A 1009 13.49 11.47 -35.16
CA TYR A 1009 13.06 12.51 -36.11
C TYR A 1009 13.58 13.93 -35.84
N ASP A 1010 14.13 14.23 -34.65
CA ASP A 1010 14.61 15.58 -34.35
C ASP A 1010 15.89 15.92 -35.14
N ILE A 1011 16.06 17.20 -35.41
CA ILE A 1011 17.17 17.74 -36.21
C ILE A 1011 18.31 18.13 -35.26
N GLU A 1012 19.54 17.83 -35.68
CA GLU A 1012 20.76 18.28 -35.01
C GLU A 1012 21.01 19.74 -35.38
N ASP A 1013 21.09 20.62 -34.38
CA ASP A 1013 21.48 22.00 -34.60
C ASP A 1013 22.97 22.06 -34.94
N LEU A 1014 23.31 22.66 -36.09
CA LEU A 1014 24.70 22.89 -36.49
C LEU A 1014 25.33 23.91 -35.53
N VAL A 1015 26.38 23.48 -34.83
CA VAL A 1015 27.17 24.36 -33.97
C VAL A 1015 28.04 25.26 -34.85
N GLU A 1016 27.57 26.48 -35.11
CA GLU A 1016 28.44 27.54 -35.62
C GLU A 1016 29.52 27.84 -34.57
N VAL A 1017 30.78 27.75 -34.97
CA VAL A 1017 31.92 28.07 -34.10
C VAL A 1017 32.12 29.59 -34.14
N THR A 1018 31.24 30.32 -33.45
CA THR A 1018 31.39 31.76 -33.22
C THR A 1018 32.51 32.00 -32.21
N SER A 1019 33.67 32.44 -32.68
CA SER A 1019 34.74 32.95 -31.83
C SER A 1019 34.33 34.29 -31.21
N GLU A 1020 33.86 34.26 -29.96
CA GLU A 1020 33.54 35.48 -29.21
C GLU A 1020 34.83 36.24 -28.82
N GLU A 1021 35.10 37.36 -29.48
CA GLU A 1021 36.04 38.37 -28.97
C GLU A 1021 35.40 39.18 -27.84
N HIS A 1022 36.20 39.62 -26.87
CA HIS A 1022 35.73 40.49 -25.79
C HIS A 1022 35.44 41.93 -26.26
N SER A 1023 34.28 42.46 -25.89
CA SER A 1023 34.07 43.90 -25.70
C SER A 1023 33.12 44.18 -24.53
N GLU A 1024 33.24 45.36 -23.91
CA GLU A 1024 32.72 45.65 -22.57
C GLU A 1024 31.31 46.29 -22.54
N ASN A 1025 30.63 46.15 -21.39
CA ASN A 1025 29.45 46.92 -20.97
C ASN A 1025 29.85 48.39 -20.66
N PRO A 1026 28.94 49.41 -20.63
CA PRO A 1026 27.68 49.38 -19.86
C PRO A 1026 26.45 50.22 -20.32
N ASP A 1027 25.29 49.94 -19.69
CA ASP A 1027 24.08 50.79 -19.49
C ASP A 1027 23.37 51.38 -20.76
N ASP A 1028 22.10 51.86 -20.75
CA ASP A 1028 21.14 52.14 -19.67
C ASP A 1028 19.66 51.87 -20.11
N THR A 1029 18.77 51.79 -19.11
CA THR A 1029 17.29 51.87 -19.04
C THR A 1029 16.32 51.93 -20.26
N LYS A 1030 15.23 51.14 -20.07
CA LYS A 1030 13.77 51.43 -20.27
C LYS A 1030 13.07 51.19 -21.64
N LYS A 1031 12.11 50.25 -21.52
CA LYS A 1031 10.66 50.33 -21.86
C LYS A 1031 10.13 50.07 -23.28
N GLU A 1032 9.00 49.34 -23.25
CA GLU A 1032 7.79 49.45 -24.09
C GLU A 1032 7.79 48.94 -25.56
N ASN A 1033 7.20 47.74 -25.68
CA ASN A 1033 6.45 47.17 -26.82
C ASN A 1033 5.33 48.12 -27.36
N PRO A 1034 4.69 47.86 -28.54
CA PRO A 1034 4.95 46.79 -29.53
C PRO A 1034 4.78 47.15 -31.05
N ALA A 1035 5.05 46.14 -31.89
CA ALA A 1035 4.29 45.76 -33.11
C ALA A 1035 4.60 46.33 -34.53
N ASN A 1036 4.21 45.48 -35.50
CA ASN A 1036 3.88 45.70 -36.94
C ASN A 1036 4.96 45.63 -38.06
N ARG A 1037 4.93 44.47 -38.75
CA ARG A 1037 4.64 44.28 -40.21
C ARG A 1037 5.55 44.87 -41.31
N LYS A 1038 5.88 43.96 -42.27
CA LYS A 1038 6.09 44.17 -43.73
C LYS A 1038 7.37 44.94 -44.12
N ASN A 1039 7.96 44.79 -45.32
CA ASN A 1039 7.79 43.96 -46.55
C ASN A 1039 9.22 43.53 -47.02
N LEU A 1040 9.48 42.41 -47.70
CA LEU A 1040 9.21 42.02 -49.10
C LEU A 1040 9.89 42.90 -50.19
N GLY A 1041 10.66 42.24 -51.09
CA GLY A 1041 11.52 42.80 -52.14
C GLY A 1041 12.89 42.09 -52.10
N THR A 1042 13.37 41.20 -52.99
CA THR A 1042 13.14 40.79 -54.41
C THR A 1042 13.59 41.77 -55.51
N GLU A 1043 14.82 41.54 -56.00
CA GLU A 1043 15.34 41.67 -57.38
C GLU A 1043 16.58 40.73 -57.40
N THR A 1044 16.72 39.64 -58.17
CA THR A 1044 16.69 39.35 -59.63
C THR A 1044 17.92 39.79 -60.42
N GLU A 1045 18.67 38.78 -60.89
CA GLU A 1045 19.32 38.73 -62.22
C GLU A 1045 20.56 39.64 -62.46
N ASN A 1046 21.48 39.33 -63.40
CA ASN A 1046 21.52 38.27 -64.43
C ASN A 1046 22.97 37.88 -64.82
N GLU A 1047 23.14 36.69 -65.44
CA GLU A 1047 24.20 36.28 -66.41
C GLU A 1047 25.71 36.45 -66.06
N ALA A 1048 26.67 35.63 -66.49
CA ALA A 1048 26.76 34.30 -67.13
C ALA A 1048 28.28 33.89 -67.13
N LYS A 1049 28.93 33.05 -67.97
CA LYS A 1049 28.63 32.28 -69.21
C LYS A 1049 29.66 31.11 -69.33
N ASN A 1050 29.65 30.40 -70.47
CA ASN A 1050 30.47 29.25 -70.95
C ASN A 1050 31.97 29.17 -70.49
N SER A 1051 32.62 27.99 -70.44
CA SER A 1051 32.78 27.03 -71.56
C SER A 1051 33.28 25.61 -71.20
N GLU A 1052 33.24 24.71 -72.19
CA GLU A 1052 33.53 23.27 -72.11
C GLU A 1052 35.03 22.93 -72.25
N SER A 1053 35.47 21.77 -71.73
CA SER A 1053 36.09 20.72 -72.57
C SER A 1053 36.47 19.45 -71.77
N ASN A 1054 36.49 18.30 -72.46
CA ASN A 1054 37.01 17.03 -71.94
C ASN A 1054 38.54 16.96 -72.09
N THR A 1055 39.22 16.16 -71.27
CA THR A 1055 40.09 15.07 -71.80
C THR A 1055 40.52 14.06 -70.73
N GLY A 1056 40.93 12.87 -71.20
CA GLY A 1056 41.38 11.74 -70.38
C GLY A 1056 42.91 11.65 -70.19
N PRO A 1057 43.43 10.48 -69.76
CA PRO A 1057 44.63 10.39 -68.93
C PRO A 1057 45.94 10.06 -69.66
N LYS A 1058 47.09 10.29 -68.99
CA LYS A 1058 48.28 9.41 -69.05
C LYS A 1058 49.33 9.62 -67.95
N ASN A 1059 50.21 8.62 -67.87
CA ASN A 1059 51.22 8.29 -66.85
C ASN A 1059 52.44 9.25 -66.77
N GLU A 1060 53.41 8.81 -65.92
CA GLU A 1060 54.84 9.15 -65.85
C GLU A 1060 55.25 10.11 -64.70
N ASN A 1061 56.37 9.90 -63.97
CA ASN A 1061 57.33 8.78 -64.00
C ASN A 1061 58.02 8.51 -62.63
N ILE A 1062 58.91 7.52 -62.57
CA ILE A 1062 59.60 7.01 -61.36
C ILE A 1062 60.74 7.93 -60.87
N THR A 1063 60.86 8.09 -59.55
CA THR A 1063 62.16 8.29 -58.85
C THR A 1063 62.17 7.58 -57.50
N ASP A 1064 63.16 6.70 -57.27
CA ASP A 1064 63.43 6.11 -55.94
C ASP A 1064 64.03 7.14 -54.97
N SER A 1065 63.60 7.11 -53.69
CA SER A 1065 64.37 7.68 -52.58
C SER A 1065 64.08 6.93 -51.26
N ASN A 1066 65.18 6.58 -50.57
CA ASN A 1066 65.30 5.65 -49.46
C ASN A 1066 64.25 5.75 -48.33
N GLU A 1067 64.03 4.60 -47.67
CA GLU A 1067 63.31 4.45 -46.41
C GLU A 1067 63.81 5.41 -45.30
N ASN A 1068 62.87 5.92 -44.50
CA ASN A 1068 63.14 6.38 -43.14
C ASN A 1068 61.89 6.21 -42.29
N THR A 1069 61.72 5.02 -41.70
CA THR A 1069 60.60 4.70 -40.81
C THR A 1069 60.78 5.38 -39.45
N THR A 1070 59.99 6.42 -39.17
CA THR A 1070 59.89 7.01 -37.83
C THR A 1070 59.05 6.11 -36.90
N GLU A 1071 59.71 5.40 -35.99
CA GLU A 1071 59.02 4.49 -35.05
C GLU A 1071 58.08 5.23 -34.08
N CYS A 1072 56.80 4.82 -34.06
CA CYS A 1072 55.91 5.09 -32.93
C CYS A 1072 56.28 4.18 -31.73
N ASP A 1073 56.26 4.72 -30.51
CA ASP A 1073 56.72 4.02 -29.31
C ASP A 1073 56.08 2.62 -29.14
N VAL A 1074 56.93 1.61 -28.98
CA VAL A 1074 56.50 0.22 -28.73
C VAL A 1074 55.78 0.10 -27.38
N CYS A 1075 56.07 0.99 -26.41
CA CYS A 1075 55.38 1.04 -25.12
C CYS A 1075 54.11 1.92 -25.11
N ASP A 1076 53.54 2.28 -26.27
CA ASP A 1076 52.30 3.06 -26.35
C ASP A 1076 51.07 2.31 -25.77
N GLU A 1077 50.20 3.04 -25.09
CA GLU A 1077 49.04 2.49 -24.36
C GLU A 1077 47.94 2.00 -25.31
N ASN A 1078 47.73 2.67 -26.45
CA ASN A 1078 46.73 2.30 -27.45
C ASN A 1078 47.21 1.12 -28.31
N ARG A 1079 48.50 1.10 -28.68
CA ARG A 1079 49.13 -0.05 -29.35
C ARG A 1079 49.06 -1.33 -28.50
N ILE A 1080 49.34 -1.24 -27.20
CA ILE A 1080 49.26 -2.37 -26.28
C ILE A 1080 47.80 -2.81 -26.04
N TYR A 1081 46.87 -1.86 -25.92
CA TYR A 1081 45.43 -2.16 -25.83
C TYR A 1081 44.92 -2.94 -27.05
N ASN A 1082 45.25 -2.47 -28.27
CA ASN A 1082 44.88 -3.14 -29.51
C ASN A 1082 45.55 -4.53 -29.66
N ILE A 1083 46.75 -4.75 -29.09
CA ILE A 1083 47.35 -6.10 -29.00
C ILE A 1083 46.52 -7.02 -28.10
N PHE A 1084 46.08 -6.58 -26.92
CA PHE A 1084 45.21 -7.39 -26.05
C PHE A 1084 43.86 -7.71 -26.71
N LYS A 1085 43.26 -6.74 -27.39
CA LYS A 1085 41.99 -6.91 -28.12
C LYS A 1085 42.12 -7.92 -29.28
N ASN A 1086 43.17 -7.77 -30.10
CA ASN A 1086 43.46 -8.70 -31.20
C ASN A 1086 43.89 -10.11 -30.72
N LEU A 1087 44.46 -10.24 -29.51
CA LEU A 1087 44.67 -11.55 -28.89
C LEU A 1087 43.33 -12.23 -28.59
N ARG A 1088 42.39 -11.49 -27.96
CA ARG A 1088 41.05 -12.02 -27.62
C ARG A 1088 40.33 -12.54 -28.86
N GLU A 1089 40.30 -11.77 -29.95
CA GLU A 1089 39.62 -12.17 -31.20
C GLU A 1089 40.22 -13.44 -31.82
N LYS A 1090 41.54 -13.64 -31.72
CA LYS A 1090 42.19 -14.88 -32.17
C LYS A 1090 41.89 -16.08 -31.28
N PHE A 1091 41.81 -15.88 -29.95
CA PHE A 1091 41.43 -16.96 -29.04
C PHE A 1091 39.96 -17.35 -29.17
N SER A 1092 39.04 -16.39 -29.32
CA SER A 1092 37.61 -16.70 -29.52
C SER A 1092 37.31 -17.36 -30.86
N PHE A 1093 38.11 -17.10 -31.91
CA PHE A 1093 37.99 -17.83 -33.18
C PHE A 1093 38.42 -19.30 -33.07
N ASN A 1094 39.46 -19.62 -32.30
CA ASN A 1094 39.90 -21.01 -32.13
C ASN A 1094 38.87 -21.88 -31.38
N ASP A 1095 38.21 -21.34 -30.34
CA ASP A 1095 37.13 -22.04 -29.62
C ASP A 1095 35.91 -22.35 -30.53
N SER A 1096 35.82 -21.74 -31.72
CA SER A 1096 34.79 -22.02 -32.73
C SER A 1096 35.16 -23.08 -33.79
N LEU A 1097 36.39 -23.62 -33.73
CA LEU A 1097 36.92 -24.59 -34.70
C LEU A 1097 37.19 -25.99 -34.14
N GLU A 1098 37.04 -26.20 -32.82
CA GLU A 1098 37.10 -27.53 -32.19
C GLU A 1098 35.76 -27.92 -31.52
N ASN A 1099 34.67 -28.11 -32.28
CA ASN A 1099 33.50 -28.96 -31.95
C ASN A 1099 32.57 -29.21 -33.16
#